data_AF-A0AAD4RA38-F1
#
_entry.id   AF-A0AAD4RA38-F1
#
_cell.length_a   1.000
_cell.length_b   1.000
_cell.length_c   1.000
_cell.angle_alpha   90.00
_cell.angle_beta   90.00
_cell.angle_gamma   90.00
#
_symmetry.space_group_name_H-M   'P 1'
#
loop_
_entity.id
_entity.type
_entity.pdbx_description
1 polymer ?
#
loop_
_entity_poly.entity_id
_entity_poly.type
_entity_poly.pdbx_seq_one_letter_code
_entity_poly.pdbx_strand_id
1 'polypeptide(L)'
;MTTLSNEKEIEAAALAQVAAMFQRPSQLEKLDVLRKRADRKKAAVEAMLRSGVQSQLEGIRAAIAHLQTASTDVKEIENSMQTIFQQLQAIPELKVKMSKLSQANTTHSQYAAAMENLKHIFNIADTIEKTHEFIMDGKLLQAHKNIMELENARDDLMFEVHKLRSERREYDKNLLKNYFTDVEKLVQDLGKQIWYICSRALEAVCGNEAAPQQLVSALRIIEREERIDQHYIDQMPLSNNFVPPGRPRQWRKHLFEVLLKNVRHRVEGNQFEDRTSNRQWLARYLEVCRRTVVEDLKIVKSGMVACFPPEYNIYDRYIKMYHDTIALRVKEISSEPLEKNELVQLLSWIQAYPTEAMLGTPKLGIQAQALVQEQPLLPKSTTNQLYDRFVELTKRDMTEWLDKALMQEKDDWYKHVVPEVDSNGCYYTQLPSILFGMIEDTVALSKEIAQEIIPRAIDVGIDSFHSFAAKYKDAAIAYKGKHFEDRAFFQQYTSTVIAVANNLDICNSSTDKLEKHIRLTMETASPDASYTNTESDVLNATSATDTTISSARSTSSFAVVNRQELIQKIEQLKKKWTYGIQFAITGLLDEVLEDISKHLEQLMTRTWLMGSTDLETICITVADYYNDYKHLRSHIQYALLKEIVFKVVAEYIIGIDSRRISFANYEERHLAAERLRADADRVEQLFKGFFEHNDYSMPMITSVISAMAEVIDLRDKSLLTLEASAFVRKFPDIQVELLTSILQIREDVARTDARTIAEEAVNNAKFHPKGDQEILKLFSLCKSGGKRVLPALESTMQNMFANMSTLVMTTSKTASR
;
A
#
# COMPACT_ATOMS: atom_id res chain seq x y z
N MET A 1 62.65 -32.46 -40.34
CA MET A 1 63.51 -31.95 -39.25
C MET A 1 62.90 -32.17 -37.85
N THR A 2 61.58 -32.28 -37.70
CA THR A 2 60.90 -32.53 -36.41
C THR A 2 60.99 -33.97 -35.88
N THR A 3 61.21 -34.97 -36.74
CA THR A 3 61.28 -36.39 -36.33
C THR A 3 62.59 -36.78 -35.65
N LEU A 4 63.73 -36.27 -36.13
CA LEU A 4 65.07 -36.53 -35.57
C LEU A 4 65.29 -35.87 -34.19
N SER A 5 64.61 -34.75 -33.91
CA SER A 5 64.66 -34.09 -32.59
C SER A 5 63.94 -34.93 -31.53
N ASN A 6 62.78 -35.50 -31.90
CA ASN A 6 61.99 -36.34 -31.01
C ASN A 6 62.66 -37.69 -30.72
N GLU A 7 63.37 -38.30 -31.68
CA GLU A 7 64.10 -39.55 -31.43
C GLU A 7 65.17 -39.37 -30.35
N LYS A 8 65.95 -38.28 -30.40
CA LYS A 8 66.97 -38.00 -29.38
C LYS A 8 66.38 -37.74 -28.00
N GLU A 9 65.25 -37.02 -27.92
CA GLU A 9 64.56 -36.78 -26.64
C GLU A 9 63.94 -38.07 -26.07
N ILE A 10 63.33 -38.90 -26.92
CA ILE A 10 62.75 -40.18 -26.53
C ILE A 10 63.84 -41.16 -26.10
N GLU A 11 64.98 -41.19 -26.81
CA GLU A 11 66.13 -42.02 -26.44
C GLU A 11 66.75 -41.56 -25.12
N ALA A 12 66.91 -40.26 -24.90
CA ALA A 12 67.38 -39.71 -23.63
C ALA A 12 66.42 -40.02 -22.47
N ALA A 13 65.11 -39.91 -22.68
CA ALA A 13 64.09 -40.26 -21.69
C ALA A 13 64.05 -41.76 -21.40
N ALA A 14 64.18 -42.62 -22.42
CA ALA A 14 64.25 -44.07 -22.26
C ALA A 14 65.51 -44.50 -21.51
N LEU A 15 66.67 -43.89 -21.82
CA LEU A 15 67.92 -44.10 -21.10
C LEU A 15 67.79 -43.68 -19.62
N ALA A 16 67.20 -42.51 -19.35
CA ALA A 16 66.95 -42.06 -17.98
C ALA A 16 66.00 -43.01 -17.22
N GLN A 17 64.97 -43.52 -17.90
CA GLN A 17 64.02 -44.47 -17.31
C GLN A 17 64.68 -45.83 -17.02
N VAL A 18 65.54 -46.32 -17.92
CA VAL A 18 66.32 -47.55 -17.73
C VAL A 18 67.35 -47.37 -16.60
N ALA A 19 68.05 -46.24 -16.56
CA ALA A 19 68.99 -45.92 -15.48
C ALA A 19 68.30 -45.85 -14.12
N ALA A 20 67.10 -45.28 -14.05
CA ALA A 20 66.30 -45.25 -12.83
C ALA A 20 65.82 -46.65 -12.37
N MET A 21 65.65 -47.59 -13.30
CA MET A 21 65.21 -48.96 -12.99
C MET A 21 66.32 -49.87 -12.45
N PHE A 22 67.61 -49.56 -12.69
CA PHE A 22 68.75 -50.40 -12.30
C PHE A 22 69.79 -49.61 -11.47
N GLN A 23 69.40 -49.18 -10.27
CA GLN A 23 70.27 -48.39 -9.38
C GLN A 23 71.18 -49.26 -8.49
N ARG A 24 70.86 -50.55 -8.29
CA ARG A 24 71.65 -51.49 -7.46
C ARG A 24 71.96 -52.78 -8.23
N PRO A 25 73.14 -53.42 -8.04
CA PRO A 25 73.53 -54.61 -8.80
C PRO A 25 72.55 -55.78 -8.72
N SER A 26 71.87 -55.98 -7.58
CA SER A 26 70.86 -57.04 -7.39
C SER A 26 69.60 -56.88 -8.24
N GLN A 27 69.36 -55.70 -8.83
CA GLN A 27 68.19 -55.46 -9.69
C GLN A 27 68.40 -55.97 -11.12
N LEU A 28 69.65 -56.26 -11.53
CA LEU A 28 69.96 -56.84 -12.85
C LEU A 28 69.46 -58.27 -13.02
N GLU A 29 69.23 -59.02 -11.93
CA GLU A 29 68.61 -60.36 -12.01
C GLU A 29 67.20 -60.32 -12.62
N LYS A 30 66.54 -59.16 -12.60
CA LYS A 30 65.19 -58.96 -13.18
C LYS A 30 65.22 -58.48 -14.63
N LEU A 31 66.40 -58.30 -15.24
CA LEU A 31 66.57 -57.77 -16.60
C LEU A 31 65.83 -58.62 -17.64
N ASP A 32 65.94 -59.95 -17.59
CA ASP A 32 65.30 -60.84 -18.56
C ASP A 32 63.77 -60.76 -18.52
N VAL A 33 63.20 -60.58 -17.32
CA VAL A 33 61.75 -60.41 -17.15
C VAL A 33 61.30 -59.06 -17.71
N LEU A 34 62.05 -57.99 -17.43
CA LEU A 34 61.75 -56.64 -17.94
C LEU A 34 61.94 -56.55 -19.45
N ARG A 35 62.97 -57.20 -20.02
CA ARG A 35 63.20 -57.29 -21.47
C ARG A 35 62.05 -58.02 -22.15
N LYS A 36 61.64 -59.20 -21.65
CA LYS A 36 60.45 -59.91 -22.17
C LYS A 36 59.18 -59.06 -22.07
N ARG A 37 59.04 -58.23 -21.03
CA ARG A 37 57.91 -57.30 -20.90
C ARG A 37 57.98 -56.16 -21.91
N ALA A 38 59.16 -55.62 -22.18
CA ALA A 38 59.37 -54.59 -23.20
C ALA A 38 59.13 -55.14 -24.61
N ASP A 39 59.63 -56.33 -24.93
CA ASP A 39 59.40 -57.00 -26.21
C ASP A 39 57.91 -57.29 -26.44
N ARG A 40 57.19 -57.74 -25.39
CA ARG A 40 55.73 -57.90 -25.45
C ARG A 40 55.01 -56.56 -25.68
N LYS A 41 55.44 -55.48 -25.02
CA LYS A 41 54.87 -54.14 -25.25
C LYS A 41 55.15 -53.66 -26.68
N LYS A 42 56.37 -53.84 -27.19
CA LYS A 42 56.73 -53.50 -28.56
C LYS A 42 55.89 -54.28 -29.57
N ALA A 43 55.80 -55.61 -29.42
CA ALA A 43 54.99 -56.45 -30.28
C ALA A 43 53.50 -56.07 -30.24
N ALA A 44 52.97 -55.71 -29.07
CA ALA A 44 51.59 -55.22 -28.94
C ALA A 44 51.37 -53.88 -29.64
N VAL A 45 52.31 -52.92 -29.50
CA VAL A 45 52.24 -51.63 -30.20
C VAL A 45 52.41 -51.80 -31.70
N GLU A 46 53.33 -52.64 -32.16
CA GLU A 46 53.50 -52.95 -33.59
C GLU A 46 52.27 -53.63 -34.18
N ALA A 47 51.65 -54.57 -33.46
CA ALA A 47 50.39 -55.19 -33.88
C ALA A 47 49.25 -54.17 -33.96
N MET A 48 49.14 -53.28 -32.97
CA MET A 48 48.14 -52.21 -32.93
C MET A 48 48.36 -51.18 -34.04
N LEU A 49 49.61 -50.79 -34.33
CA LEU A 49 49.96 -49.91 -35.45
C LEU A 49 49.67 -50.58 -36.79
N ARG A 50 50.00 -51.87 -36.95
CA ARG A 50 49.74 -52.60 -38.20
C ARG A 50 48.23 -52.71 -38.47
N SER A 51 47.44 -53.02 -37.44
CA SER A 51 45.98 -53.03 -37.53
C SER A 51 45.42 -51.63 -37.79
N GLY A 52 45.93 -50.60 -37.10
CA GLY A 52 45.50 -49.21 -37.29
C GLY A 52 45.80 -48.69 -38.69
N VAL A 53 47.01 -48.93 -39.20
CA VAL A 53 47.41 -48.53 -40.57
C VAL A 53 46.62 -49.31 -41.61
N GLN A 54 46.39 -50.62 -41.41
CA GLN A 54 45.58 -51.42 -42.31
C GLN A 54 44.13 -50.90 -42.37
N SER A 55 43.53 -50.60 -41.21
CA SER A 55 42.18 -50.03 -41.13
C SER A 55 42.09 -48.65 -41.80
N GLN A 56 43.09 -47.79 -41.64
CA GLN A 56 43.13 -46.49 -42.32
C GLN A 56 43.31 -46.64 -43.83
N LEU A 57 44.16 -47.57 -44.30
CA LEU A 57 44.34 -47.85 -45.72
C LEU A 57 43.09 -48.46 -46.37
N GLU A 58 42.39 -49.35 -45.65
CA GLU A 58 41.10 -49.90 -46.08
C GLU A 58 40.03 -48.81 -46.11
N GLY A 59 39.99 -47.93 -45.11
CA GLY A 59 39.12 -46.75 -45.09
C GLY A 59 39.37 -45.81 -46.26
N ILE A 60 40.63 -45.51 -46.57
CA ILE A 60 41.00 -44.66 -47.72
C ILE A 60 40.65 -45.35 -49.04
N ARG A 61 40.92 -46.66 -49.18
CA ARG A 61 40.54 -47.42 -50.38
C ARG A 61 39.02 -47.44 -50.58
N ALA A 62 38.26 -47.67 -49.51
CA ALA A 62 36.80 -47.62 -49.55
C ALA A 62 36.31 -46.22 -49.90
N ALA A 63 36.90 -45.17 -49.32
CA ALA A 63 36.55 -43.79 -49.65
C ALA A 63 36.83 -43.43 -51.12
N ILE A 64 37.96 -43.87 -51.68
CA ILE A 64 38.28 -43.67 -53.10
C ILE A 64 37.31 -44.46 -53.99
N ALA A 65 37.02 -45.71 -53.64
CA ALA A 65 36.06 -46.53 -54.37
C ALA A 65 34.67 -45.86 -54.36
N HIS A 66 34.20 -45.39 -53.20
CA HIS A 66 32.95 -44.66 -53.08
C HIS A 66 32.94 -43.35 -53.86
N LEU A 67 34.05 -42.60 -53.90
CA LEU A 67 34.17 -41.38 -54.71
C LEU A 67 34.10 -41.69 -56.21
N GLN A 68 34.74 -42.78 -56.65
CA GLN A 68 34.65 -43.22 -58.04
C GLN A 68 33.23 -43.65 -58.39
N THR A 69 32.59 -44.47 -57.56
CA THR A 69 31.18 -44.87 -57.73
C THR A 69 30.26 -43.66 -57.78
N ALA A 70 30.38 -42.73 -56.83
CA ALA A 70 29.59 -41.51 -56.80
C ALA A 70 29.80 -40.64 -58.05
N SER A 71 31.01 -40.57 -58.58
CA SER A 71 31.29 -39.85 -59.83
C SER A 71 30.59 -40.49 -61.03
N THR A 72 30.61 -41.83 -61.13
CA THR A 72 29.83 -42.56 -62.13
C THR A 72 28.33 -42.36 -61.95
N ASP A 73 27.82 -42.47 -60.73
CA ASP A 73 26.39 -42.30 -60.43
C ASP A 73 25.90 -40.90 -60.78
N VAL A 74 26.68 -39.86 -60.44
CA VAL A 74 26.37 -38.47 -60.81
C VAL A 74 26.30 -38.32 -62.33
N LYS A 75 27.21 -38.97 -63.05
CA LYS A 75 27.23 -38.93 -64.52
C LYS A 75 26.06 -39.69 -65.14
N GLU A 76 25.67 -40.83 -64.55
CA GLU A 76 24.45 -41.55 -64.95
C GLU A 76 23.19 -40.74 -64.66
N ILE A 77 23.11 -40.06 -63.51
CA ILE A 77 21.99 -39.16 -63.17
C ILE A 77 21.96 -37.99 -64.16
N GLU A 78 23.10 -37.39 -64.49
CA GLU A 78 23.19 -36.30 -65.47
C GLU A 78 22.68 -36.74 -66.85
N ASN A 79 23.14 -37.91 -67.32
CA ASN A 79 22.68 -38.50 -68.59
C ASN A 79 21.19 -38.84 -68.54
N SER A 80 20.70 -39.39 -67.43
CA SER A 80 19.28 -39.71 -67.23
C SER A 80 18.43 -38.44 -67.22
N MET A 81 18.90 -37.38 -66.55
CA MET A 81 18.25 -36.07 -66.48
C MET A 81 18.19 -35.41 -67.86
N GLN A 82 19.28 -35.49 -68.65
CA GLN A 82 19.28 -35.05 -70.04
C GLN A 82 18.31 -35.86 -70.91
N THR A 83 18.27 -37.18 -70.73
CA THR A 83 17.34 -38.07 -71.45
C THR A 83 15.90 -37.72 -71.11
N ILE A 84 15.58 -37.54 -69.82
CA ILE A 84 14.26 -37.09 -69.36
C ILE A 84 13.94 -35.73 -69.97
N PHE A 85 14.87 -34.77 -69.94
CA PHE A 85 14.65 -33.44 -70.53
C PHE A 85 14.36 -33.50 -72.03
N GLN A 86 15.10 -34.32 -72.78
CA GLN A 86 14.85 -34.55 -74.21
C GLN A 86 13.48 -35.21 -74.46
N GLN A 87 13.07 -36.17 -73.64
CA GLN A 87 11.74 -36.80 -73.74
C GLN A 87 10.61 -35.81 -73.37
N LEU A 88 10.83 -34.97 -72.36
CA LEU A 88 9.90 -33.92 -71.94
C LEU A 88 9.73 -32.84 -73.03
N GLN A 89 10.75 -32.56 -73.85
CA GLN A 89 10.65 -31.61 -74.97
C GLN A 89 9.59 -32.01 -76.01
N ALA A 90 9.24 -33.30 -76.13
CA ALA A 90 8.18 -33.77 -77.04
C ALA A 90 6.76 -33.60 -76.44
N ILE A 91 6.61 -33.42 -75.13
CA ILE A 91 5.31 -33.30 -74.45
C ILE A 91 4.50 -32.07 -74.91
N PRO A 92 5.07 -30.87 -75.12
CA PRO A 92 4.34 -29.73 -75.67
C PRO A 92 3.66 -30.04 -77.01
N GLU A 93 4.35 -30.72 -77.93
CA GLU A 93 3.77 -31.13 -79.21
C GLU A 93 2.69 -32.21 -79.03
N LEU A 94 2.91 -33.15 -78.10
CA LEU A 94 1.95 -34.20 -77.76
C LEU A 94 0.68 -33.62 -77.12
N LYS A 95 0.80 -32.57 -76.30
CA LYS A 95 -0.31 -31.79 -75.72
C LYS A 95 -1.12 -31.09 -76.80
N VAL A 96 -0.46 -30.58 -77.85
CA VAL A 96 -1.16 -29.98 -79.01
C VAL A 96 -1.90 -31.06 -79.80
N LYS A 97 -1.29 -32.23 -80.05
CA LYS A 97 -1.94 -33.36 -80.72
C LYS A 97 -3.13 -33.94 -79.93
N MET A 98 -2.98 -34.04 -78.60
CA MET A 98 -4.01 -34.54 -77.67
C MET A 98 -5.06 -33.48 -77.30
N SER A 99 -4.97 -32.25 -77.81
CA SER A 99 -5.90 -31.16 -77.48
C SER A 99 -7.36 -31.54 -77.72
N LYS A 100 -7.66 -32.24 -78.82
CA LYS A 100 -9.02 -32.74 -79.13
C LYS A 100 -9.50 -33.79 -78.14
N LEU A 101 -8.64 -34.71 -77.72
CA LEU A 101 -8.98 -35.74 -76.73
C LEU A 101 -9.14 -35.13 -75.33
N SER A 102 -8.28 -34.19 -74.96
CA SER A 102 -8.41 -33.42 -73.72
C SER A 102 -9.71 -32.64 -73.69
N GLN A 103 -10.08 -31.98 -74.80
CA GLN A 103 -11.34 -31.26 -74.92
C GLN A 103 -12.54 -32.22 -74.80
N ALA A 104 -12.50 -33.36 -75.47
CA ALA A 104 -13.53 -34.40 -75.36
C ALA A 104 -13.65 -34.95 -73.93
N ASN A 105 -12.54 -35.18 -73.24
CA ASN A 105 -12.52 -35.63 -71.84
C ASN A 105 -13.08 -34.56 -70.90
N THR A 106 -12.77 -33.29 -71.12
CA THR A 106 -13.37 -32.18 -70.35
C THR A 106 -14.87 -32.11 -70.55
N THR A 107 -15.36 -32.22 -71.80
CA THR A 107 -16.80 -32.26 -72.06
C THR A 107 -17.47 -33.49 -71.44
N HIS A 108 -16.82 -34.66 -71.49
CA HIS A 108 -17.34 -35.87 -70.86
C HIS A 108 -17.41 -35.73 -69.32
N SER A 109 -16.34 -35.23 -68.69
CA SER A 109 -16.29 -34.95 -67.24
C SER A 109 -17.42 -34.02 -66.80
N GLN A 110 -17.68 -32.95 -67.57
CA GLN A 110 -18.77 -32.01 -67.31
C GLN A 110 -20.15 -32.64 -67.42
N TYR A 111 -20.40 -33.39 -68.49
CA TYR A 111 -21.68 -34.08 -68.64
C TYR A 111 -21.85 -35.18 -67.61
N ALA A 112 -20.78 -35.89 -67.22
CA ALA A 112 -20.81 -36.88 -66.16
C ALA A 112 -21.18 -36.25 -64.81
N ALA A 113 -20.52 -35.15 -64.42
CA ALA A 113 -20.84 -34.42 -63.19
C ALA A 113 -22.26 -33.84 -63.20
N ALA A 114 -22.73 -33.34 -64.35
CA ALA A 114 -24.10 -32.87 -64.51
C ALA A 114 -25.14 -34.01 -64.50
N MET A 115 -24.81 -35.18 -65.04
CA MET A 115 -25.67 -36.36 -65.01
C MET A 115 -25.75 -36.99 -63.61
N GLU A 116 -24.64 -37.01 -62.88
CA GLU A 116 -24.58 -37.49 -61.50
C GLU A 116 -25.42 -36.58 -60.58
N ASN A 117 -25.34 -35.27 -60.79
CA ASN A 117 -26.11 -34.27 -60.03
C ASN A 117 -27.51 -33.96 -60.60
N LEU A 118 -27.93 -34.65 -61.67
CA LEU A 118 -29.16 -34.35 -62.41
C LEU A 118 -30.40 -34.38 -61.51
N LYS A 119 -30.46 -35.33 -60.58
CA LYS A 119 -31.56 -35.48 -59.62
C LYS A 119 -31.72 -34.24 -58.72
N HIS A 120 -30.61 -33.63 -58.32
CA HIS A 120 -30.60 -32.44 -57.47
C HIS A 120 -30.92 -31.17 -58.27
N ILE A 121 -30.55 -31.12 -59.55
CA ILE A 121 -30.88 -30.01 -60.46
C ILE A 121 -32.39 -29.97 -60.74
N PHE A 122 -33.02 -31.11 -61.04
CA PHE A 122 -34.46 -31.19 -61.34
C PHE A 122 -35.36 -30.98 -60.13
N ASN A 123 -34.98 -31.50 -58.95
CA ASN A 123 -35.80 -31.46 -57.73
C ASN A 123 -35.44 -30.30 -56.80
N ILE A 124 -34.74 -29.27 -57.30
CA ILE A 124 -34.20 -28.19 -56.48
C ILE A 124 -35.32 -27.42 -55.75
N ALA A 125 -36.41 -27.07 -56.43
CA ALA A 125 -37.52 -26.31 -55.86
C ALA A 125 -38.22 -27.09 -54.73
N ASP A 126 -38.59 -28.35 -54.97
CA ASP A 126 -39.21 -29.23 -53.97
C ASP A 126 -38.30 -29.47 -52.75
N THR A 127 -37.00 -29.61 -53.00
CA THR A 127 -36.01 -29.82 -51.92
C THR A 127 -35.85 -28.53 -51.11
N ILE A 128 -35.88 -27.36 -51.74
CA ILE A 128 -35.82 -26.07 -51.06
C ILE A 128 -37.04 -25.87 -50.16
N GLU A 129 -38.25 -26.13 -50.67
CA GLU A 129 -39.50 -25.97 -49.91
C GLU A 129 -39.51 -26.89 -48.68
N LYS A 130 -39.23 -28.19 -48.85
CA LYS A 130 -39.13 -29.15 -47.75
C LYS A 130 -38.05 -28.77 -46.72
N THR A 131 -36.94 -28.22 -47.19
CA THR A 131 -35.86 -27.78 -46.31
C THR A 131 -36.27 -26.57 -45.49
N HIS A 132 -37.01 -25.64 -46.08
CA HIS A 132 -37.57 -24.51 -45.37
C HIS A 132 -38.57 -24.96 -44.27
N GLU A 133 -39.46 -25.91 -44.58
CA GLU A 133 -40.36 -26.53 -43.59
C GLU A 133 -39.58 -27.17 -42.43
N PHE A 134 -38.52 -27.93 -42.73
CA PHE A 134 -37.69 -28.52 -41.68
C PHE A 134 -36.98 -27.50 -40.78
N ILE A 135 -36.59 -26.34 -41.32
CA ILE A 135 -36.03 -25.24 -40.52
C ILE A 135 -37.10 -24.68 -39.57
N MET A 136 -38.31 -24.44 -40.07
CA MET A 136 -39.43 -23.93 -39.27
C MET A 136 -39.87 -24.92 -38.17
N ASP A 137 -39.87 -26.22 -38.48
CA ASP A 137 -40.17 -27.31 -37.54
C ASP A 137 -39.06 -27.55 -36.49
N GLY A 138 -37.89 -26.90 -36.61
CA GLY A 138 -36.74 -27.13 -35.73
C GLY A 138 -36.01 -28.47 -35.97
N LYS A 139 -36.27 -29.14 -37.11
CA LYS A 139 -35.59 -30.38 -37.55
C LYS A 139 -34.28 -30.06 -38.26
N LEU A 140 -33.36 -29.45 -37.51
CA LEU A 140 -32.16 -28.81 -38.08
C LEU A 140 -31.21 -29.79 -38.78
N LEU A 141 -31.10 -31.04 -38.29
CA LEU A 141 -30.20 -32.03 -38.89
C LEU A 141 -30.69 -32.49 -40.26
N GLN A 142 -32.01 -32.63 -40.43
CA GLN A 142 -32.63 -32.98 -41.71
C GLN A 142 -32.51 -31.82 -42.70
N ALA A 143 -32.75 -30.58 -42.23
CA ALA A 143 -32.53 -29.38 -43.04
C ALA A 143 -31.07 -29.26 -43.50
N HIS A 144 -30.11 -29.44 -42.58
CA HIS A 144 -28.67 -29.39 -42.88
C HIS A 144 -28.25 -30.45 -43.90
N LYS A 145 -28.79 -31.67 -43.80
CA LYS A 145 -28.51 -32.73 -44.78
C LYS A 145 -28.92 -32.32 -46.19
N ASN A 146 -30.14 -31.80 -46.37
CA ASN A 146 -30.63 -31.36 -47.67
C ASN A 146 -29.80 -30.20 -48.23
N ILE A 147 -29.43 -29.23 -47.37
CA ILE A 147 -28.56 -28.11 -47.74
C ILE A 147 -27.21 -28.65 -48.22
N MET A 148 -26.58 -29.56 -47.47
CA MET A 148 -25.28 -30.13 -47.83
C MET A 148 -25.33 -30.88 -49.17
N GLU A 149 -26.39 -31.63 -49.45
CA GLU A 149 -26.58 -32.29 -50.76
C GLU A 149 -26.69 -31.29 -51.91
N LEU A 150 -27.43 -30.19 -51.71
CA LEU A 150 -27.55 -29.12 -52.70
C LEU A 150 -26.26 -28.30 -52.88
N GLU A 151 -25.52 -28.05 -51.79
CA GLU A 151 -24.23 -27.38 -51.84
C GLU A 151 -23.17 -28.24 -52.53
N ASN A 152 -23.10 -29.54 -52.23
CA ASN A 152 -22.19 -30.45 -52.91
C ASN A 152 -22.48 -30.49 -54.42
N ALA A 153 -23.75 -30.58 -54.82
CA ALA A 153 -24.13 -30.55 -56.23
C ALA A 153 -23.74 -29.23 -56.92
N ARG A 154 -23.92 -28.09 -56.24
CA ARG A 154 -23.44 -26.79 -56.73
C ARG A 154 -21.92 -26.78 -56.87
N ASP A 155 -21.22 -27.25 -55.85
CA ASP A 155 -19.76 -27.12 -55.73
C ASP A 155 -19.03 -28.05 -56.71
N ASP A 156 -19.55 -29.26 -56.97
CA ASP A 156 -19.06 -30.18 -58.00
C ASP A 156 -19.16 -29.58 -59.41
N LEU A 157 -20.32 -28.99 -59.73
CA LEU A 157 -20.53 -28.28 -61.01
C LEU A 157 -19.59 -27.08 -61.12
N MET A 158 -19.44 -26.30 -60.05
CA MET A 158 -18.55 -25.14 -60.00
C MET A 158 -17.07 -25.55 -60.13
N PHE A 159 -16.67 -26.69 -59.59
CA PHE A 159 -15.32 -27.23 -59.72
C PHE A 159 -15.02 -27.65 -61.17
N GLU A 160 -15.95 -28.32 -61.85
CA GLU A 160 -15.81 -28.66 -63.27
C GLU A 160 -15.74 -27.42 -64.16
N VAL A 161 -16.52 -26.37 -63.84
CA VAL A 161 -16.41 -25.05 -64.50
C VAL A 161 -15.07 -24.38 -64.19
N HIS A 162 -14.55 -24.53 -62.97
CA HIS A 162 -13.25 -23.96 -62.58
C HIS A 162 -12.07 -24.58 -63.36
N LYS A 163 -12.13 -25.87 -63.66
CA LYS A 163 -11.13 -26.58 -64.48
C LYS A 163 -11.04 -26.06 -65.92
N LEU A 164 -12.12 -25.49 -66.47
CA LEU A 164 -12.15 -24.96 -67.84
C LEU A 164 -11.23 -23.76 -68.02
N ARG A 165 -10.31 -23.79 -69.00
CA ARG A 165 -9.54 -22.62 -69.44
C ARG A 165 -10.28 -21.85 -70.55
N SER A 166 -11.49 -21.36 -70.26
CA SER A 166 -12.40 -20.71 -71.23
C SER A 166 -12.76 -19.28 -70.82
N GLU A 167 -12.93 -18.38 -71.80
CA GLU A 167 -13.41 -17.00 -71.60
C GLU A 167 -14.84 -16.95 -70.99
N ARG A 168 -15.64 -18.00 -71.17
CA ARG A 168 -17.01 -18.12 -70.61
C ARG A 168 -17.07 -18.55 -69.15
N ARG A 169 -15.93 -18.87 -68.52
CA ARG A 169 -15.86 -19.34 -67.13
C ARG A 169 -16.61 -18.44 -66.16
N GLU A 170 -16.48 -17.12 -66.33
CA GLU A 170 -17.11 -16.15 -65.42
C GLU A 170 -18.63 -16.07 -65.62
N TYR A 171 -19.09 -16.19 -66.87
CA TYR A 171 -20.53 -16.27 -67.18
C TYR A 171 -21.16 -17.55 -66.61
N ASP A 172 -20.51 -18.71 -66.82
CA ASP A 172 -21.02 -20.01 -66.34
C ASP A 172 -21.02 -20.09 -64.81
N LYS A 173 -20.00 -19.53 -64.14
CA LYS A 173 -19.99 -19.36 -62.68
C LYS A 173 -21.13 -18.48 -62.19
N ASN A 174 -21.39 -17.35 -62.85
CA ASN A 174 -22.48 -16.45 -62.47
C ASN A 174 -23.86 -17.09 -62.71
N LEU A 175 -24.01 -17.89 -63.77
CA LEU A 175 -25.23 -18.65 -64.04
C LEU A 175 -25.51 -19.65 -62.90
N LEU A 176 -24.51 -20.44 -62.50
CA LEU A 176 -24.64 -21.38 -61.38
C LEU A 176 -24.92 -20.66 -60.07
N LYS A 177 -24.26 -19.53 -59.81
CA LYS A 177 -24.52 -18.72 -58.62
C LYS A 177 -25.98 -18.22 -58.57
N ASN A 178 -26.49 -17.74 -59.69
CA ASN A 178 -27.89 -17.29 -59.79
C ASN A 178 -28.88 -18.45 -59.63
N TYR A 179 -28.58 -19.62 -60.18
CA TYR A 179 -29.44 -20.81 -60.07
C TYR A 179 -29.55 -21.32 -58.63
N PHE A 180 -28.43 -21.33 -57.89
CA PHE A 180 -28.38 -21.82 -56.51
C PHE A 180 -28.55 -20.70 -55.45
N THR A 181 -29.01 -19.51 -55.83
CA THR A 181 -29.15 -18.37 -54.88
C THR A 181 -30.10 -18.68 -53.73
N ASP A 182 -31.17 -19.45 -53.96
CA ASP A 182 -32.11 -19.81 -52.90
C ASP A 182 -31.51 -20.80 -51.88
N VAL A 183 -30.47 -21.56 -52.26
CA VAL A 183 -29.71 -22.39 -51.31
C VAL A 183 -28.92 -21.52 -50.35
N GLU A 184 -28.34 -20.40 -50.81
CA GLU A 184 -27.67 -19.44 -49.93
C GLU A 184 -28.64 -18.84 -48.90
N LYS A 185 -29.89 -18.56 -49.29
CA LYS A 185 -30.94 -18.08 -48.37
C LYS A 185 -31.28 -19.13 -47.32
N LEU A 186 -31.44 -20.40 -47.71
CA LEU A 186 -31.68 -21.49 -46.76
C LEU A 186 -30.55 -21.64 -45.74
N VAL A 187 -29.30 -21.48 -46.16
CA VAL A 187 -28.15 -21.51 -45.24
C VAL A 187 -28.21 -20.34 -44.25
N GLN A 188 -28.56 -19.14 -44.72
CA GLN A 188 -28.72 -17.98 -43.83
C GLN A 188 -29.85 -18.19 -42.81
N ASP A 189 -30.98 -18.75 -43.23
CA ASP A 189 -32.12 -19.02 -42.34
C ASP A 189 -31.82 -20.14 -41.33
N LEU A 190 -31.14 -21.22 -41.77
CA LEU A 190 -30.62 -22.24 -40.87
C LEU A 190 -29.65 -21.62 -39.85
N GLY A 191 -28.75 -20.75 -40.31
CA GLY A 191 -27.80 -20.02 -39.48
C GLY A 191 -28.51 -19.19 -38.41
N LYS A 192 -29.51 -18.38 -38.78
CA LYS A 192 -30.32 -17.59 -37.83
C LYS A 192 -30.92 -18.47 -36.74
N GLN A 193 -31.47 -19.63 -37.10
CA GLN A 193 -32.09 -20.54 -36.13
C GLN A 193 -31.06 -21.18 -35.20
N ILE A 194 -29.89 -21.57 -35.73
CA ILE A 194 -28.75 -22.06 -34.94
C ILE A 194 -28.29 -20.99 -33.95
N TRP A 195 -28.08 -19.76 -34.40
CA TRP A 195 -27.62 -18.66 -33.52
C TRP A 195 -28.66 -18.29 -32.47
N TYR A 196 -29.94 -18.35 -32.79
CA TYR A 196 -31.02 -18.17 -31.81
C TYR A 196 -30.96 -19.23 -30.70
N ILE A 197 -30.81 -20.51 -31.05
CA ILE A 197 -30.69 -21.60 -30.08
C ILE A 197 -29.43 -21.44 -29.23
N CYS A 198 -28.28 -21.14 -29.86
CA CYS A 198 -27.01 -20.92 -29.14
C CYS A 198 -27.08 -19.70 -28.22
N SER A 199 -27.78 -18.63 -28.61
CA SER A 199 -27.96 -17.44 -27.78
C SER A 199 -28.78 -17.70 -26.51
N ARG A 200 -29.54 -18.79 -26.48
CA ARG A 200 -30.36 -19.23 -25.34
C ARG A 200 -29.80 -20.49 -24.67
N ALA A 201 -28.50 -20.75 -24.84
CA ALA A 201 -27.92 -22.01 -24.40
C ALA A 201 -28.00 -22.21 -22.87
N LEU A 202 -27.89 -21.13 -22.08
CA LEU A 202 -28.04 -21.21 -20.62
C LEU A 202 -29.47 -21.60 -20.23
N GLU A 203 -30.48 -20.97 -20.83
CA GLU A 203 -31.89 -21.30 -20.58
C GLU A 203 -32.27 -22.68 -21.13
N ALA A 204 -31.68 -23.08 -22.25
CA ALA A 204 -31.95 -24.37 -22.89
C ALA A 204 -31.49 -25.55 -22.02
N VAL A 205 -30.38 -25.39 -21.29
CA VAL A 205 -29.85 -26.41 -20.38
C VAL A 205 -30.69 -26.55 -19.09
N CYS A 206 -31.38 -25.47 -18.68
CA CYS A 206 -32.29 -25.49 -17.53
C CYS A 206 -33.72 -25.93 -17.87
N GLY A 207 -34.11 -25.90 -19.15
CA GLY A 207 -35.46 -26.17 -19.61
C GLY A 207 -35.80 -27.66 -19.77
N ASN A 208 -36.95 -27.93 -20.42
CA ASN A 208 -37.42 -29.29 -20.74
C ASN A 208 -36.39 -30.10 -21.56
N GLU A 209 -36.46 -31.44 -21.49
CA GLU A 209 -35.53 -32.38 -22.17
C GLU A 209 -35.32 -32.13 -23.69
N ALA A 210 -36.28 -31.50 -24.36
CA ALA A 210 -36.20 -31.18 -25.79
C ALA A 210 -35.21 -30.05 -26.13
N ALA A 211 -34.99 -29.09 -25.23
CA ALA A 211 -34.16 -27.91 -25.51
C ALA A 211 -32.64 -28.22 -25.55
N PRO A 212 -32.08 -29.04 -24.63
CA PRO A 212 -30.69 -29.50 -24.75
C PRO A 212 -30.45 -30.31 -26.04
N GLN A 213 -31.42 -31.10 -26.49
CA GLN A 213 -31.30 -31.88 -27.74
C GLN A 213 -31.21 -30.98 -28.98
N GLN A 214 -31.95 -29.87 -29.00
CA GLN A 214 -31.86 -28.86 -30.06
C GLN A 214 -30.50 -28.17 -30.06
N LEU A 215 -29.96 -27.84 -28.88
CA LEU A 215 -28.62 -27.27 -28.74
C LEU A 215 -27.53 -28.25 -29.24
N VAL A 216 -27.60 -29.51 -28.85
CA VAL A 216 -26.68 -30.55 -29.34
C VAL A 216 -26.80 -30.72 -30.86
N SER A 217 -28.01 -30.66 -31.40
CA SER A 217 -28.23 -30.72 -32.86
C SER A 217 -27.58 -29.55 -33.58
N ALA A 218 -27.71 -28.33 -33.06
CA ALA A 218 -27.04 -27.13 -33.58
C ALA A 218 -25.50 -27.25 -33.51
N LEU A 219 -24.95 -27.72 -32.38
CA LEU A 219 -23.50 -27.93 -32.21
C LEU A 219 -22.95 -29.01 -33.14
N ARG A 220 -23.70 -30.08 -33.37
CA ARG A 220 -23.33 -31.14 -34.33
C ARG A 220 -23.22 -30.60 -35.76
N ILE A 221 -24.09 -29.66 -36.12
CA ILE A 221 -24.04 -29.00 -37.44
C ILE A 221 -22.78 -28.13 -37.51
N ILE A 222 -22.51 -27.31 -36.50
CA ILE A 222 -21.31 -26.45 -36.46
C ILE A 222 -20.02 -27.28 -36.61
N GLU A 223 -19.89 -28.38 -35.85
CA GLU A 223 -18.72 -29.27 -35.97
C GLU A 223 -18.62 -29.98 -37.32
N ARG A 224 -19.76 -30.24 -37.96
CA ARG A 224 -19.77 -30.83 -39.31
C ARG A 224 -19.33 -29.81 -40.35
N GLU A 225 -19.80 -28.57 -40.23
CA GLU A 225 -19.40 -27.46 -41.10
C GLU A 225 -17.91 -27.15 -41.00
N GLU A 226 -17.33 -27.16 -39.79
CA GLU A 226 -15.88 -26.98 -39.65
C GLU A 226 -15.05 -28.13 -40.22
N ARG A 227 -15.54 -29.36 -40.13
CA ARG A 227 -14.90 -30.50 -40.80
C ARG A 227 -14.94 -30.36 -42.34
N ILE A 228 -16.01 -29.80 -42.89
CA ILE A 228 -16.13 -29.50 -44.33
C ILE A 228 -15.16 -28.37 -44.71
N ASP A 229 -15.09 -27.30 -43.91
CA ASP A 229 -14.13 -26.21 -44.13
C ASP A 229 -12.69 -26.72 -44.14
N GLN A 230 -12.32 -27.54 -43.15
CA GLN A 230 -10.99 -28.15 -43.07
C GLN A 230 -10.69 -29.04 -44.28
N HIS A 231 -11.67 -29.84 -44.72
CA HIS A 231 -11.53 -30.69 -45.90
C HIS A 231 -11.18 -29.90 -47.16
N TYR A 232 -11.87 -28.78 -47.42
CA TYR A 232 -11.57 -27.93 -48.57
C TYR A 232 -10.22 -27.21 -48.45
N ILE A 233 -9.82 -26.80 -47.24
CA ILE A 233 -8.50 -26.21 -46.99
C ILE A 233 -7.40 -27.23 -47.29
N ASP A 234 -7.53 -28.46 -46.80
CA ASP A 234 -6.55 -29.53 -47.01
C ASP A 234 -6.46 -29.95 -48.48
N GLN A 235 -7.57 -29.89 -49.23
CA GLN A 235 -7.62 -30.20 -50.66
C GLN A 235 -7.18 -29.07 -51.58
N MET A 236 -7.14 -27.83 -51.09
CA MET A 236 -6.76 -26.63 -51.85
C MET A 236 -5.47 -26.78 -52.70
N PRO A 237 -4.35 -27.35 -52.19
CA PRO A 237 -3.14 -27.54 -53.01
C PRO A 237 -3.30 -28.57 -54.13
N LEU A 238 -4.21 -29.54 -54.01
CA LEU A 238 -4.49 -30.54 -55.05
C LEU A 238 -5.58 -30.09 -56.03
N SER A 239 -6.46 -29.16 -55.63
CA SER A 239 -7.64 -28.73 -56.40
C SER A 239 -7.40 -27.49 -57.29
N ASN A 240 -6.14 -27.19 -57.62
CA ASN A 240 -5.75 -25.98 -58.38
C ASN A 240 -6.28 -24.69 -57.72
N ASN A 241 -6.19 -24.59 -56.39
CA ASN A 241 -6.67 -23.47 -55.56
C ASN A 241 -8.18 -23.20 -55.67
N PHE A 242 -8.99 -24.21 -55.97
CA PHE A 242 -10.45 -24.07 -55.94
C PHE A 242 -10.96 -24.12 -54.50
N VAL A 243 -11.74 -23.11 -54.12
CA VAL A 243 -12.52 -23.08 -52.88
C VAL A 243 -13.96 -22.71 -53.24
N PRO A 244 -14.98 -23.44 -52.75
CA PRO A 244 -16.36 -23.10 -52.99
C PRO A 244 -16.73 -21.69 -52.51
N PRO A 245 -17.70 -21.02 -53.16
CA PRO A 245 -18.14 -19.70 -52.75
C PRO A 245 -18.75 -19.73 -51.34
N GLY A 246 -18.25 -18.86 -50.45
CA GLY A 246 -18.72 -18.76 -49.06
C GLY A 246 -17.99 -19.64 -48.04
N ARG A 247 -16.93 -20.35 -48.45
CA ARG A 247 -16.04 -21.15 -47.57
C ARG A 247 -14.68 -20.46 -47.39
N PRO A 248 -14.01 -20.58 -46.23
CA PRO A 248 -14.50 -21.21 -44.99
C PRO A 248 -15.54 -20.33 -44.28
N ARG A 249 -16.53 -20.97 -43.64
CA ARG A 249 -17.61 -20.28 -42.92
C ARG A 249 -17.24 -19.92 -41.48
N GLN A 250 -16.33 -20.66 -40.83
CA GLN A 250 -15.86 -20.39 -39.46
C GLN A 250 -17.00 -20.31 -38.41
N TRP A 251 -18.00 -21.18 -38.51
CA TRP A 251 -19.16 -21.21 -37.60
C TRP A 251 -18.80 -21.44 -36.13
N ARG A 252 -17.70 -22.12 -35.83
CA ARG A 252 -17.18 -22.28 -34.47
C ARG A 252 -16.74 -20.94 -33.87
N LYS A 253 -16.10 -20.08 -34.66
CA LYS A 253 -15.73 -18.72 -34.22
C LYS A 253 -17.00 -17.92 -33.93
N HIS A 254 -17.97 -17.97 -34.82
CA HIS A 254 -19.23 -17.24 -34.68
C HIS A 254 -20.07 -17.72 -33.50
N LEU A 255 -20.08 -19.03 -33.22
CA LEU A 255 -20.68 -19.59 -32.01
C LEU A 255 -20.13 -18.92 -30.75
N PHE A 256 -18.81 -18.82 -30.61
CA PHE A 256 -18.20 -18.19 -29.43
C PHE A 256 -18.50 -16.69 -29.34
N GLU A 257 -18.62 -16.00 -30.47
CA GLU A 257 -19.08 -14.60 -30.51
C GLU A 257 -20.53 -14.46 -30.03
N VAL A 258 -21.43 -15.37 -30.43
CA VAL A 258 -22.83 -15.39 -29.98
C VAL A 258 -22.92 -15.67 -28.48
N LEU A 259 -22.16 -16.64 -27.96
CA LEU A 259 -22.12 -16.94 -26.52
C LEU A 259 -21.56 -15.75 -25.72
N LEU A 260 -20.47 -15.15 -26.18
CA LEU A 260 -19.91 -13.95 -25.56
C LEU A 260 -20.90 -12.78 -25.57
N LYS A 261 -21.63 -12.59 -26.68
CA LYS A 261 -22.66 -11.55 -26.77
C LYS A 261 -23.77 -11.80 -25.76
N ASN A 262 -24.24 -13.04 -25.58
CA ASN A 262 -25.23 -13.36 -24.55
C ASN A 262 -24.71 -13.01 -23.14
N VAL A 263 -23.47 -13.42 -22.80
CA VAL A 263 -22.84 -13.09 -21.52
C VAL A 263 -22.81 -11.57 -21.29
N ARG A 264 -22.43 -10.78 -22.30
CA ARG A 264 -22.46 -9.31 -22.23
C ARG A 264 -23.86 -8.76 -21.94
N HIS A 265 -24.87 -9.21 -22.68
CA HIS A 265 -26.25 -8.76 -22.48
C HIS A 265 -26.77 -9.12 -21.09
N ARG A 266 -26.36 -10.26 -20.52
CA ARG A 266 -26.74 -10.66 -19.16
C ARG A 266 -26.06 -9.80 -18.10
N VAL A 267 -24.79 -9.44 -18.27
CA VAL A 267 -24.07 -8.57 -17.31
C VAL A 267 -24.60 -7.14 -17.40
N GLU A 268 -24.71 -6.57 -18.60
CA GLU A 268 -25.22 -5.21 -18.84
C GLU A 268 -26.69 -5.08 -18.44
N GLY A 269 -27.52 -6.09 -18.73
CA GLY A 269 -28.94 -6.13 -18.41
C GLY A 269 -29.27 -6.23 -16.91
N ASN A 270 -28.27 -6.43 -16.04
CA ASN A 270 -28.47 -6.41 -14.60
C ASN A 270 -28.63 -4.98 -14.03
N GLN A 271 -28.34 -3.94 -14.82
CA GLN A 271 -28.52 -2.54 -14.41
C GLN A 271 -29.97 -2.11 -14.59
N PHE A 272 -30.74 -2.16 -13.50
CA PHE A 272 -32.15 -1.74 -13.47
C PHE A 272 -32.35 -0.30 -12.99
N GLU A 273 -31.35 0.25 -12.29
CA GLU A 273 -31.43 1.54 -11.59
C GLU A 273 -30.20 2.38 -11.94
N ASP A 274 -30.39 3.69 -12.05
CA ASP A 274 -29.32 4.67 -12.27
C ASP A 274 -29.17 5.60 -11.06
N ARG A 275 -28.08 6.38 -11.05
CA ARG A 275 -27.74 7.31 -9.96
C ARG A 275 -28.88 8.27 -9.59
N THR A 276 -29.69 8.70 -10.55
CA THR A 276 -30.85 9.59 -10.31
C THR A 276 -32.01 8.90 -9.62
N SER A 277 -32.14 7.58 -9.79
CA SER A 277 -33.27 6.80 -9.29
C SER A 277 -32.99 6.25 -7.90
N ASN A 278 -31.74 5.86 -7.61
CA ASN A 278 -31.37 5.32 -6.30
C ASN A 278 -29.91 5.63 -5.95
N ARG A 279 -29.67 6.15 -4.74
CA ARG A 279 -28.32 6.41 -4.20
C ARG A 279 -27.47 5.14 -4.04
N GLN A 280 -28.09 3.96 -3.94
CA GLN A 280 -27.42 2.67 -3.82
C GLN A 280 -27.46 1.83 -5.10
N TRP A 281 -27.68 2.47 -6.26
CA TRP A 281 -27.80 1.77 -7.55
C TRP A 281 -26.61 0.84 -7.82
N LEU A 282 -25.37 1.28 -7.54
CA LEU A 282 -24.16 0.52 -7.82
C LEU A 282 -24.04 -0.74 -6.95
N ALA A 283 -24.27 -0.63 -5.63
CA ALA A 283 -24.30 -1.79 -4.74
C ALA A 283 -25.33 -2.85 -5.19
N ARG A 284 -26.53 -2.40 -5.61
CA ARG A 284 -27.59 -3.30 -6.08
C ARG A 284 -27.21 -3.97 -7.40
N TYR A 285 -26.69 -3.19 -8.36
CA TYR A 285 -26.18 -3.71 -9.62
C TYR A 285 -25.09 -4.77 -9.40
N LEU A 286 -24.09 -4.48 -8.57
CA LEU A 286 -22.99 -5.38 -8.26
C LEU A 286 -23.46 -6.67 -7.56
N GLU A 287 -24.46 -6.58 -6.67
CA GLU A 287 -25.03 -7.76 -6.01
C GLU A 287 -25.86 -8.63 -6.96
N VAL A 288 -26.66 -8.02 -7.86
CA VAL A 288 -27.36 -8.76 -8.91
C VAL A 288 -26.36 -9.45 -9.83
N CYS A 289 -25.33 -8.73 -10.28
CA CYS A 289 -24.26 -9.28 -11.12
C CYS A 289 -23.59 -10.47 -10.42
N ARG A 290 -23.27 -10.36 -9.13
CA ARG A 290 -22.68 -11.45 -8.34
C ARG A 290 -23.57 -12.70 -8.34
N ARG A 291 -24.86 -12.55 -8.09
CA ARG A 291 -25.83 -13.67 -8.07
C ARG A 291 -25.98 -14.31 -9.44
N THR A 292 -26.19 -13.51 -10.48
CA THR A 292 -26.40 -13.98 -11.85
C THR A 292 -25.20 -14.78 -12.34
N VAL A 293 -23.98 -14.25 -12.18
CA VAL A 293 -22.74 -14.91 -12.63
C VAL A 293 -22.52 -16.24 -11.90
N VAL A 294 -22.71 -16.28 -10.58
CA VAL A 294 -22.52 -17.50 -9.79
C VAL A 294 -23.55 -18.56 -10.18
N GLU A 295 -24.80 -18.18 -10.43
CA GLU A 295 -25.83 -19.13 -10.83
C GLU A 295 -25.60 -19.65 -12.25
N ASP A 296 -25.24 -18.77 -13.19
CA ASP A 296 -24.94 -19.16 -14.56
C ASP A 296 -23.74 -20.11 -14.63
N LEU A 297 -22.67 -19.85 -13.89
CA LEU A 297 -21.51 -20.75 -13.86
C LEU A 297 -21.84 -22.11 -13.23
N LYS A 298 -22.75 -22.19 -12.25
CA LYS A 298 -23.24 -23.48 -11.75
C LYS A 298 -23.99 -24.26 -12.84
N ILE A 299 -24.87 -23.59 -13.58
CA ILE A 299 -25.64 -24.18 -14.69
C ILE A 299 -24.69 -24.70 -15.77
N VAL A 300 -23.67 -23.91 -16.12
CA VAL A 300 -22.67 -24.31 -17.11
C VAL A 300 -21.95 -25.58 -16.65
N LYS A 301 -21.52 -25.62 -15.39
CA LYS A 301 -20.82 -26.79 -14.81
C LYS A 301 -21.69 -28.03 -14.73
N SER A 302 -22.94 -27.91 -14.30
CA SER A 302 -23.81 -29.05 -14.02
C SER A 302 -24.46 -29.66 -15.26
N GLY A 303 -24.78 -28.85 -16.28
CA GLY A 303 -25.55 -29.31 -17.44
C GLY A 303 -24.93 -28.98 -18.80
N MET A 304 -24.28 -27.83 -18.94
CA MET A 304 -23.81 -27.39 -20.26
C MET A 304 -22.58 -28.15 -20.73
N VAL A 305 -21.70 -28.58 -19.81
CA VAL A 305 -20.51 -29.40 -20.14
C VAL A 305 -20.89 -30.69 -20.88
N ALA A 306 -22.04 -31.30 -20.57
CA ALA A 306 -22.49 -32.52 -21.24
C ALA A 306 -23.00 -32.30 -22.68
N CYS A 307 -23.36 -31.07 -23.04
CA CYS A 307 -23.90 -30.75 -24.36
C CYS A 307 -22.81 -30.40 -25.39
N PHE A 308 -21.63 -29.96 -24.93
CA PHE A 308 -20.55 -29.48 -25.78
C PHE A 308 -19.45 -30.53 -25.97
N PRO A 309 -18.72 -30.50 -27.10
CA PRO A 309 -17.54 -31.33 -27.27
C PRO A 309 -16.47 -31.04 -26.19
N PRO A 310 -15.75 -32.06 -25.66
CA PRO A 310 -14.71 -31.85 -24.64
C PRO A 310 -13.60 -30.88 -25.07
N GLU A 311 -13.25 -30.87 -26.36
CA GLU A 311 -12.23 -30.00 -26.95
C GLU A 311 -12.53 -28.50 -26.79
N TYR A 312 -13.80 -28.14 -26.61
CA TYR A 312 -14.20 -26.73 -26.50
C TYR A 312 -13.84 -26.13 -25.14
N ASN A 313 -13.67 -27.00 -24.14
CA ASN A 313 -13.48 -26.65 -22.74
C ASN A 313 -14.42 -25.51 -22.29
N ILE A 314 -15.72 -25.77 -22.46
CA ILE A 314 -16.77 -24.74 -22.41
C ILE A 314 -16.86 -24.07 -21.03
N TYR A 315 -16.60 -24.80 -19.95
CA TYR A 315 -16.63 -24.27 -18.59
C TYR A 315 -15.56 -23.19 -18.38
N ASP A 316 -14.29 -23.51 -18.67
CA ASP A 316 -13.18 -22.57 -18.55
C ASP A 316 -13.35 -21.37 -19.48
N ARG A 317 -13.92 -21.60 -20.67
CA ARG A 317 -14.24 -20.52 -21.61
C ARG A 317 -15.32 -19.58 -21.09
N TYR A 318 -16.37 -20.09 -20.45
CA TYR A 318 -17.40 -19.25 -19.81
C TYR A 318 -16.84 -18.46 -18.64
N ILE A 319 -15.97 -19.05 -17.82
CA ILE A 319 -15.26 -18.33 -16.74
C ILE A 319 -14.51 -17.14 -17.33
N LYS A 320 -13.77 -17.36 -18.42
CA LYS A 320 -13.04 -16.29 -19.11
C LYS A 320 -13.98 -15.24 -19.72
N MET A 321 -15.05 -15.65 -20.40
CA MET A 321 -16.03 -14.73 -20.99
C MET A 321 -16.70 -13.82 -19.94
N TYR A 322 -17.08 -14.39 -18.79
CA TYR A 322 -17.62 -13.62 -17.67
C TYR A 322 -16.56 -12.69 -17.07
N HIS A 323 -15.35 -13.19 -16.82
CA HIS A 323 -14.25 -12.39 -16.28
C HIS A 323 -13.93 -11.19 -17.19
N ASP A 324 -13.74 -11.42 -18.50
CA ASP A 324 -13.42 -10.38 -19.48
C ASP A 324 -14.54 -9.32 -19.58
N THR A 325 -15.80 -9.77 -19.55
CA THR A 325 -16.99 -8.88 -19.60
C THR A 325 -17.11 -8.03 -18.34
N ILE A 326 -16.90 -8.63 -17.16
CA ILE A 326 -16.92 -7.93 -15.89
C ILE A 326 -15.76 -6.93 -15.81
N ALA A 327 -14.55 -7.34 -16.24
CA ALA A 327 -13.39 -6.45 -16.28
C ALA A 327 -13.64 -5.22 -17.17
N LEU A 328 -14.24 -5.41 -18.35
CA LEU A 328 -14.63 -4.31 -19.23
C LEU A 328 -15.64 -3.38 -18.54
N ARG A 329 -16.68 -3.94 -17.93
CA ARG A 329 -17.73 -3.15 -17.29
C ARG A 329 -17.24 -2.40 -16.05
N VAL A 330 -16.42 -3.04 -15.21
CA VAL A 330 -15.77 -2.40 -14.06
C VAL A 330 -14.84 -1.28 -14.52
N LYS A 331 -14.14 -1.45 -15.65
CA LYS A 331 -13.32 -0.41 -16.25
C LYS A 331 -14.16 0.80 -16.71
N GLU A 332 -15.30 0.57 -17.33
CA GLU A 332 -16.23 1.65 -17.71
C GLU A 332 -16.72 2.42 -16.47
N ILE A 333 -17.21 1.72 -15.44
CA ILE A 333 -17.66 2.34 -14.18
C ILE A 333 -16.52 3.12 -13.52
N SER A 334 -15.30 2.60 -13.53
CA SER A 334 -14.13 3.28 -12.95
C SER A 334 -13.72 4.55 -13.70
N SER A 335 -14.16 4.72 -14.96
CA SER A 335 -13.86 5.91 -15.76
C SER A 335 -14.84 7.06 -15.52
N GLU A 336 -16.00 6.77 -14.91
CA GLU A 336 -16.99 7.76 -14.54
C GLU A 336 -16.62 8.46 -13.22
N PRO A 337 -17.10 9.70 -12.98
CA PRO A 337 -16.90 10.36 -11.69
C PRO A 337 -17.75 9.67 -10.61
N LEU A 338 -17.08 8.87 -9.77
CA LEU A 338 -17.70 8.13 -8.66
C LEU A 338 -17.72 8.96 -7.37
N GLU A 339 -18.84 8.88 -6.65
CA GLU A 339 -18.97 9.39 -5.29
C GLU A 339 -18.23 8.48 -4.29
N LYS A 340 -17.97 8.97 -3.06
CA LYS A 340 -17.21 8.22 -2.05
C LYS A 340 -17.84 6.87 -1.70
N ASN A 341 -19.16 6.82 -1.54
CA ASN A 341 -19.90 5.57 -1.32
C ASN A 341 -19.79 4.61 -2.50
N GLU A 342 -19.88 5.11 -3.73
CA GLU A 342 -19.75 4.30 -4.95
C GLU A 342 -18.33 3.74 -5.10
N LEU A 343 -17.30 4.53 -4.77
CA LEU A 343 -15.91 4.08 -4.72
C LEU A 343 -15.72 2.95 -3.72
N VAL A 344 -16.25 3.09 -2.50
CA VAL A 344 -16.20 2.03 -1.47
C VAL A 344 -16.87 0.75 -1.98
N GLN A 345 -18.07 0.88 -2.57
CA GLN A 345 -18.84 -0.25 -3.09
C GLN A 345 -18.08 -0.96 -4.22
N LEU A 346 -17.50 -0.22 -5.16
CA LEU A 346 -16.76 -0.80 -6.28
C LEU A 346 -15.49 -1.50 -5.81
N LEU A 347 -14.68 -0.84 -4.99
CA LEU A 347 -13.38 -1.38 -4.57
C LEU A 347 -13.53 -2.57 -3.62
N SER A 348 -14.48 -2.52 -2.68
CA SER A 348 -14.80 -3.67 -1.82
C SER A 348 -15.30 -4.86 -2.62
N TRP A 349 -16.12 -4.63 -3.67
CA TRP A 349 -16.58 -5.69 -4.55
C TRP A 349 -15.45 -6.33 -5.37
N ILE A 350 -14.50 -5.53 -5.86
CA ILE A 350 -13.30 -6.03 -6.56
C ILE A 350 -12.47 -6.93 -5.65
N GLN A 351 -12.31 -6.58 -4.36
CA GLN A 351 -11.62 -7.44 -3.40
C GLN A 351 -12.43 -8.70 -3.07
N ALA A 352 -13.76 -8.61 -3.02
CA ALA A 352 -14.62 -9.76 -2.77
C ALA A 352 -14.70 -10.74 -3.95
N TYR A 353 -14.41 -10.28 -5.18
CA TYR A 353 -14.53 -11.06 -6.42
C TYR A 353 -13.82 -12.43 -6.42
N PRO A 354 -12.53 -12.56 -6.03
CA PRO A 354 -11.85 -13.86 -5.97
C PRO A 354 -12.22 -14.69 -4.73
N THR A 355 -12.90 -14.12 -3.74
CA THR A 355 -13.18 -14.79 -2.47
C THR A 355 -14.40 -15.73 -2.56
N GLU A 356 -14.69 -16.44 -1.47
CA GLU A 356 -15.88 -17.29 -1.34
C GLU A 356 -17.20 -16.51 -1.55
N ALA A 357 -17.19 -15.18 -1.43
CA ALA A 357 -18.35 -14.35 -1.70
C ALA A 357 -18.82 -14.43 -3.17
N MET A 358 -17.93 -14.74 -4.12
CA MET A 358 -18.25 -14.84 -5.55
C MET A 358 -17.56 -16.04 -6.21
N LEU A 359 -16.46 -15.86 -6.95
CA LEU A 359 -15.87 -16.93 -7.78
C LEU A 359 -15.17 -18.01 -6.96
N GLY A 360 -14.71 -17.68 -5.75
CA GLY A 360 -14.07 -18.62 -4.83
C GLY A 360 -15.04 -19.60 -4.16
N THR A 361 -16.33 -19.58 -4.50
CA THR A 361 -17.32 -20.52 -3.93
C THR A 361 -16.89 -21.97 -4.22
N PRO A 362 -16.79 -22.87 -3.22
CA PRO A 362 -16.33 -24.24 -3.40
C PRO A 362 -17.11 -25.05 -4.45
N LYS A 363 -18.40 -24.74 -4.65
CA LYS A 363 -19.26 -25.38 -5.66
C LYS A 363 -18.77 -25.15 -7.09
N LEU A 364 -18.17 -23.99 -7.36
CA LEU A 364 -17.63 -23.66 -8.69
C LEU A 364 -16.29 -24.37 -8.92
N GLY A 365 -15.47 -24.56 -7.89
CA GLY A 365 -14.17 -25.23 -8.00
C GLY A 365 -13.18 -24.48 -8.89
N ILE A 366 -13.25 -23.14 -8.88
CA ILE A 366 -12.39 -22.25 -9.67
C ILE A 366 -11.24 -21.80 -8.78
N GLN A 367 -10.01 -21.81 -9.32
CA GLN A 367 -8.86 -21.17 -8.67
C GLN A 367 -8.91 -19.65 -8.88
N ALA A 368 -9.92 -19.00 -8.29
CA ALA A 368 -10.24 -17.60 -8.57
C ALA A 368 -9.10 -16.63 -8.22
N GLN A 369 -8.31 -16.95 -7.19
CA GLN A 369 -7.15 -16.15 -6.81
C GLN A 369 -6.04 -16.15 -7.88
N ALA A 370 -5.77 -17.31 -8.50
CA ALA A 370 -4.78 -17.42 -9.57
C ALA A 370 -5.24 -16.66 -10.82
N LEU A 371 -6.54 -16.77 -11.16
CA LEU A 371 -7.13 -16.04 -12.29
C LEU A 371 -6.94 -14.53 -12.15
N VAL A 372 -7.22 -13.96 -10.97
CA VAL A 372 -7.08 -12.51 -10.73
C VAL A 372 -5.60 -12.07 -10.69
N GLN A 373 -4.68 -12.95 -10.28
CA GLN A 373 -3.25 -12.66 -10.31
C GLN A 373 -2.71 -12.59 -11.75
N GLU A 374 -3.15 -13.47 -12.63
CA GLU A 374 -2.77 -13.46 -14.04
C GLU A 374 -3.46 -12.34 -14.82
N GLN A 375 -4.78 -12.16 -14.59
CA GLN A 375 -5.61 -11.16 -15.24
C GLN A 375 -6.44 -10.40 -14.20
N PRO A 376 -5.95 -9.24 -13.71
CA PRO A 376 -6.69 -8.44 -12.77
C PRO A 376 -7.85 -7.71 -13.45
N LEU A 377 -8.98 -7.54 -12.74
CA LEU A 377 -10.17 -6.82 -13.25
C LEU A 377 -9.86 -5.37 -13.65
N LEU A 378 -8.96 -4.72 -12.91
CA LEU A 378 -8.45 -3.39 -13.20
C LEU A 378 -6.92 -3.41 -13.21
N PRO A 379 -6.27 -2.63 -14.09
CA PRO A 379 -4.84 -2.38 -14.01
C PRO A 379 -4.48 -1.74 -12.66
N LYS A 380 -3.33 -2.13 -12.09
CA LYS A 380 -2.85 -1.58 -10.81
C LYS A 380 -2.78 -0.05 -10.80
N SER A 381 -2.46 0.58 -11.93
CA SER A 381 -2.46 2.04 -12.09
C SER A 381 -3.84 2.65 -11.88
N THR A 382 -4.89 2.08 -12.49
CA THR A 382 -6.27 2.54 -12.34
C THR A 382 -6.76 2.30 -10.91
N THR A 383 -6.46 1.15 -10.31
CA THR A 383 -6.80 0.87 -8.91
C THR A 383 -6.16 1.89 -7.97
N ASN A 384 -4.87 2.21 -8.18
CA ASN A 384 -4.18 3.24 -7.38
C ASN A 384 -4.81 4.62 -7.54
N GLN A 385 -5.24 5.00 -8.74
CA GLN A 385 -5.96 6.26 -8.96
C GLN A 385 -7.28 6.33 -8.19
N LEU A 386 -8.03 5.21 -8.14
CA LEU A 386 -9.26 5.13 -7.34
C LEU A 386 -8.95 5.25 -5.83
N TYR A 387 -7.87 4.63 -5.37
CA TYR A 387 -7.40 4.78 -3.98
C TYR A 387 -6.98 6.21 -3.66
N ASP A 388 -6.24 6.87 -4.56
CA ASP A 388 -5.86 8.28 -4.42
C ASP A 388 -7.10 9.17 -4.30
N ARG A 389 -8.11 8.92 -5.14
CA ARG A 389 -9.37 9.65 -5.11
C ARG A 389 -10.15 9.42 -3.81
N PHE A 390 -10.20 8.18 -3.32
CA PHE A 390 -10.81 7.86 -2.02
C PHE A 390 -10.11 8.60 -0.87
N VAL A 391 -8.78 8.62 -0.86
CA VAL A 391 -7.98 9.31 0.15
C VAL A 391 -8.19 10.82 0.10
N GLU A 392 -8.25 11.41 -1.10
CA GLU A 392 -8.54 12.84 -1.30
C GLU A 392 -9.94 13.23 -0.77
N LEU A 393 -10.97 12.45 -1.13
CA LEU A 393 -12.33 12.68 -0.63
C LEU A 393 -12.41 12.53 0.89
N THR A 394 -11.71 11.52 1.45
CA THR A 394 -11.62 11.33 2.90
C THR A 394 -10.97 12.51 3.60
N LYS A 395 -9.88 13.05 3.04
CA LYS A 395 -9.22 14.26 3.57
C LYS A 395 -10.16 15.46 3.61
N ARG A 396 -10.93 15.66 2.52
CA ARG A 396 -11.91 16.75 2.44
C ARG A 396 -13.01 16.58 3.49
N ASP A 397 -13.63 15.41 3.56
CA ASP A 397 -14.71 15.13 4.51
C ASP A 397 -14.23 15.29 5.97
N MET A 398 -13.02 14.81 6.30
CA MET A 398 -12.41 15.00 7.61
C MET A 398 -12.21 16.47 7.92
N THR A 399 -11.64 17.23 6.98
CA THR A 399 -11.38 18.66 7.19
C THR A 399 -12.67 19.44 7.44
N GLU A 400 -13.71 19.21 6.62
CA GLU A 400 -15.02 19.87 6.77
C GLU A 400 -15.68 19.52 8.10
N TRP A 401 -15.61 18.26 8.52
CA TRP A 401 -16.21 17.83 9.78
C TRP A 401 -15.43 18.33 10.99
N LEU A 402 -14.10 18.35 10.95
CA LEU A 402 -13.25 18.92 11.99
C LEU A 402 -13.49 20.43 12.14
N ASP A 403 -13.70 21.14 11.04
CA ASP A 403 -14.05 22.56 11.08
C ASP A 403 -15.44 22.78 11.70
N LYS A 404 -16.43 21.91 11.42
CA LYS A 404 -17.74 21.95 12.10
C LYS A 404 -17.63 21.64 13.59
N ALA A 405 -16.84 20.64 13.98
CA ALA A 405 -16.61 20.31 15.38
C ALA A 405 -15.95 21.48 16.14
N LEU A 406 -14.97 22.15 15.51
CA LEU A 406 -14.35 23.35 16.07
C LEU A 406 -15.34 24.52 16.21
N MET A 407 -16.22 24.73 15.22
CA MET A 407 -17.24 25.78 15.28
C MET A 407 -18.23 25.50 16.42
N GLN A 408 -18.67 24.25 16.57
CA GLN A 408 -19.55 23.84 17.66
C GLN A 408 -18.92 24.08 19.04
N GLU A 409 -17.66 23.68 19.22
CA GLU A 409 -16.91 23.93 20.47
C GLU A 409 -16.82 25.43 20.77
N LYS A 410 -16.48 26.24 19.76
CA LYS A 410 -16.45 27.70 19.92
C LYS A 410 -17.80 28.23 20.38
N ASP A 411 -18.88 27.86 19.71
CA ASP A 411 -20.22 28.32 20.05
C ASP A 411 -20.61 27.91 21.48
N ASP A 412 -20.21 26.71 21.91
CA ASP A 412 -20.44 26.23 23.27
C ASP A 412 -19.68 27.05 24.32
N TRP A 413 -18.47 27.53 24.02
CA TRP A 413 -17.73 28.43 24.92
C TRP A 413 -18.46 29.76 25.19
N TYR A 414 -19.32 30.23 24.28
CA TYR A 414 -20.13 31.45 24.48
C TYR A 414 -21.45 31.21 25.22
N LYS A 415 -21.84 29.95 25.50
CA LYS A 415 -23.16 29.65 26.11
C LYS A 415 -23.21 29.83 27.62
N HIS A 416 -22.11 30.19 28.27
CA HIS A 416 -22.00 30.33 29.73
C HIS A 416 -22.46 29.07 30.51
N VAL A 417 -22.29 27.89 29.92
CA VAL A 417 -22.62 26.60 30.54
C VAL A 417 -21.34 25.98 31.09
N VAL A 418 -21.41 25.43 32.30
CA VAL A 418 -20.30 24.69 32.90
C VAL A 418 -20.07 23.40 32.08
N PRO A 419 -18.82 23.06 31.72
CA PRO A 419 -18.52 21.82 31.00
C PRO A 419 -18.92 20.56 31.77
N GLU A 420 -19.06 19.46 31.05
CA GLU A 420 -19.39 18.16 31.63
C GLU A 420 -18.26 17.64 32.54
N VAL A 421 -18.60 16.79 33.51
CA VAL A 421 -17.66 16.22 34.47
C VAL A 421 -17.50 14.72 34.19
N ASP A 422 -16.25 14.25 34.09
CA ASP A 422 -15.96 12.82 33.91
C ASP A 422 -16.06 12.02 35.22
N SER A 423 -15.85 10.71 35.15
CA SER A 423 -15.90 9.81 36.33
C SER A 423 -14.90 10.18 37.43
N ASN A 424 -13.85 10.93 37.08
CA ASN A 424 -12.79 11.34 37.99
C ASN A 424 -13.01 12.76 38.50
N GLY A 425 -14.16 13.37 38.21
CA GLY A 425 -14.44 14.74 38.62
C GLY A 425 -13.79 15.80 37.73
N CYS A 426 -13.20 15.45 36.59
CA CYS A 426 -12.51 16.41 35.72
C CYS A 426 -13.46 16.99 34.67
N TYR A 427 -13.33 18.29 34.38
CA TYR A 427 -14.12 18.91 33.30
C TYR A 427 -13.66 18.45 31.91
N TYR A 428 -14.58 18.16 31.01
CA TYR A 428 -14.27 17.76 29.64
C TYR A 428 -15.42 18.10 28.68
N THR A 429 -15.18 17.94 27.37
CA THR A 429 -16.23 17.97 26.35
C THR A 429 -16.18 16.70 25.50
N GLN A 430 -17.18 16.48 24.66
CA GLN A 430 -17.21 15.33 23.74
C GLN A 430 -16.20 15.44 22.58
N LEU A 431 -15.42 16.53 22.49
CA LEU A 431 -14.47 16.73 21.40
C LEU A 431 -13.48 15.56 21.23
N PRO A 432 -12.80 15.04 22.27
CA PRO A 432 -11.85 13.95 22.08
C PRO A 432 -12.50 12.65 21.59
N SER A 433 -13.70 12.30 22.06
CA SER A 433 -14.41 11.10 21.61
C SER A 433 -14.84 11.24 20.14
N ILE A 434 -15.34 12.42 19.76
CA ILE A 434 -15.66 12.84 18.40
C ILE A 434 -14.42 12.67 17.50
N LEU A 435 -13.30 13.31 17.83
CA LEU A 435 -12.07 13.26 17.02
C LEU A 435 -11.61 11.82 16.75
N PHE A 436 -11.40 11.02 17.80
CA PHE A 436 -10.84 9.68 17.62
C PHE A 436 -11.85 8.67 17.05
N GLY A 437 -13.15 8.85 17.31
CA GLY A 437 -14.22 8.09 16.64
C GLY A 437 -14.20 8.27 15.12
N MET A 438 -13.94 9.48 14.63
CA MET A 438 -13.76 9.72 13.18
C MET A 438 -12.62 8.90 12.58
N ILE A 439 -11.48 8.79 13.26
CA ILE A 439 -10.35 7.98 12.79
C ILE A 439 -10.75 6.50 12.77
N GLU A 440 -11.40 6.01 13.83
CA GLU A 440 -11.88 4.64 13.93
C GLU A 440 -12.83 4.29 12.79
N ASP A 441 -13.82 5.15 12.52
CA ASP A 441 -14.77 4.99 11.41
C ASP A 441 -14.05 4.97 10.05
N THR A 442 -13.05 5.83 9.87
CA THR A 442 -12.28 5.90 8.62
C THR A 442 -11.42 4.66 8.41
N VAL A 443 -10.81 4.14 9.48
CA VAL A 443 -10.04 2.89 9.45
C VAL A 443 -10.95 1.71 9.16
N ALA A 444 -12.15 1.65 9.77
CA ALA A 444 -13.14 0.62 9.49
C ALA A 444 -13.57 0.62 8.01
N LEU A 445 -13.91 1.79 7.47
CA LEU A 445 -14.26 1.95 6.07
C LEU A 445 -13.11 1.56 5.12
N SER A 446 -11.87 1.91 5.48
CA SER A 446 -10.68 1.55 4.69
C SER A 446 -10.43 0.02 4.71
N LYS A 447 -10.75 -0.65 5.82
CA LYS A 447 -10.67 -2.11 5.96
C LYS A 447 -11.62 -2.85 5.02
N GLU A 448 -12.81 -2.31 4.77
CA GLU A 448 -13.77 -2.87 3.81
C GLU A 448 -13.26 -2.77 2.36
N ILE A 449 -12.42 -1.78 2.07
CA ILE A 449 -11.85 -1.56 0.75
C ILE A 449 -10.62 -2.41 0.53
N ALA A 450 -9.55 -2.19 1.30
CA ALA A 450 -8.28 -2.91 1.17
C ALA A 450 -7.37 -2.58 2.36
N GLN A 451 -6.67 -3.59 2.89
CA GLN A 451 -5.73 -3.41 4.00
C GLN A 451 -4.59 -2.43 3.67
N GLU A 452 -4.17 -2.37 2.41
CA GLU A 452 -3.07 -1.52 1.94
C GLU A 452 -3.37 -0.01 2.03
N ILE A 453 -4.64 0.39 2.11
CA ILE A 453 -5.05 1.80 2.18
C ILE A 453 -5.03 2.32 3.62
N ILE A 454 -5.13 1.44 4.61
CA ILE A 454 -5.23 1.82 6.03
C ILE A 454 -4.11 2.78 6.45
N PRO A 455 -2.83 2.55 6.11
CA PRO A 455 -1.75 3.50 6.46
C PRO A 455 -1.96 4.90 5.86
N ARG A 456 -2.49 4.98 4.63
CA ARG A 456 -2.79 6.25 3.95
C ARG A 456 -3.98 6.98 4.58
N ALA A 457 -5.01 6.24 4.98
CA ALA A 457 -6.16 6.81 5.68
C ALA A 457 -5.76 7.38 7.06
N ILE A 458 -4.89 6.67 7.78
CA ILE A 458 -4.33 7.12 9.06
C ILE A 458 -3.44 8.35 8.87
N ASP A 459 -2.59 8.36 7.84
CA ASP A 459 -1.74 9.52 7.51
C ASP A 459 -2.58 10.79 7.26
N VAL A 460 -3.67 10.66 6.50
CA VAL A 460 -4.64 11.75 6.29
C VAL A 460 -5.31 12.19 7.59
N GLY A 461 -5.67 11.24 8.46
CA GLY A 461 -6.22 11.55 9.78
C GLY A 461 -5.26 12.37 10.64
N ILE A 462 -3.99 11.98 10.69
CA ILE A 462 -2.93 12.67 11.44
C ILE A 462 -2.67 14.07 10.86
N ASP A 463 -2.59 14.21 9.54
CA ASP A 463 -2.43 15.51 8.89
C ASP A 463 -3.62 16.44 9.17
N SER A 464 -4.83 15.88 9.19
CA SER A 464 -6.05 16.63 9.51
C SER A 464 -6.05 17.08 10.98
N PHE A 465 -5.61 16.22 11.90
CA PHE A 465 -5.44 16.56 13.32
C PHE A 465 -4.35 17.61 13.54
N HIS A 466 -3.26 17.57 12.76
CA HIS A 466 -2.22 18.59 12.79
C HIS A 466 -2.73 19.99 12.47
N SER A 467 -3.61 20.07 11.48
CA SER A 467 -4.29 21.31 11.08
C SER A 467 -5.29 21.74 12.14
N PHE A 468 -6.12 20.81 12.61
CA PHE A 468 -7.10 21.07 13.67
C PHE A 468 -6.45 21.56 14.97
N ALA A 469 -5.35 20.95 15.40
CA ALA A 469 -4.62 21.34 16.62
C ALA A 469 -4.19 22.81 16.59
N ALA A 470 -3.73 23.29 15.43
CA ALA A 470 -3.36 24.69 15.25
C ALA A 470 -4.60 25.60 15.33
N LYS A 471 -5.67 25.27 14.61
CA LYS A 471 -6.91 26.06 14.62
C LYS A 471 -7.58 26.09 16.01
N TYR A 472 -7.53 24.99 16.75
CA TYR A 472 -8.09 24.88 18.11
C TYR A 472 -7.29 25.71 19.11
N LYS A 473 -5.95 25.70 19.01
CA LYS A 473 -5.10 26.61 19.77
C LYS A 473 -5.42 28.08 19.46
N ASP A 474 -5.51 28.45 18.19
CA ASP A 474 -5.79 29.84 17.79
C ASP A 474 -7.18 30.29 18.27
N ALA A 475 -8.15 29.38 18.29
CA ALA A 475 -9.46 29.61 18.89
C ALA A 475 -9.35 29.89 20.39
N ALA A 476 -8.61 29.07 21.14
CA ALA A 476 -8.38 29.27 22.57
C ALA A 476 -7.63 30.58 22.86
N ILE A 477 -6.69 30.98 22.00
CA ILE A 477 -6.00 32.29 22.09
C ILE A 477 -7.00 33.44 21.94
N ALA A 478 -7.86 33.38 20.92
CA ALA A 478 -8.86 34.41 20.70
C ALA A 478 -9.88 34.48 21.85
N TYR A 479 -10.27 33.33 22.41
CA TYR A 479 -11.16 33.24 23.57
C TYR A 479 -10.53 33.90 24.80
N LYS A 480 -9.28 33.56 25.11
CA LYS A 480 -8.49 34.20 26.17
C LYS A 480 -8.41 35.71 25.97
N GLY A 481 -8.02 36.17 24.78
CA GLY A 481 -7.86 37.61 24.49
C GLY A 481 -9.12 38.40 24.81
N LYS A 482 -10.29 37.93 24.35
CA LYS A 482 -11.58 38.57 24.61
C LYS A 482 -11.97 38.58 26.09
N HIS A 483 -11.63 37.54 26.86
CA HIS A 483 -11.89 37.51 28.31
C HIS A 483 -11.12 38.58 29.08
N PHE A 484 -9.84 38.78 28.73
CA PHE A 484 -9.01 39.80 29.37
C PHE A 484 -9.33 41.23 28.88
N GLU A 485 -10.03 41.40 27.75
CA GLU A 485 -10.58 42.69 27.33
C GLU A 485 -11.76 43.12 28.23
N ASP A 486 -12.70 42.20 28.47
CA ASP A 486 -13.80 42.40 29.42
C ASP A 486 -14.25 41.05 29.99
N ARG A 487 -14.03 40.88 31.30
CA ARG A 487 -14.35 39.64 32.03
C ARG A 487 -15.84 39.37 32.11
N ALA A 488 -16.71 40.36 31.84
CA ALA A 488 -18.15 40.15 31.78
C ALA A 488 -18.56 39.29 30.58
N PHE A 489 -17.75 39.21 29.53
CA PHE A 489 -18.06 38.43 28.33
C PHE A 489 -18.09 36.92 28.56
N PHE A 490 -17.37 36.39 29.57
CA PHE A 490 -17.25 34.94 29.79
C PHE A 490 -17.29 34.56 31.27
N GLN A 491 -18.50 34.47 31.83
CA GLN A 491 -18.70 34.06 33.23
C GLN A 491 -18.16 32.66 33.58
N GLN A 492 -17.99 31.78 32.59
CA GLN A 492 -17.50 30.40 32.76
C GLN A 492 -16.13 30.20 32.10
N TYR A 493 -15.31 31.24 32.06
CA TYR A 493 -13.99 31.19 31.43
C TYR A 493 -13.09 30.11 32.06
N THR A 494 -12.90 30.15 33.37
CA THR A 494 -12.00 29.23 34.10
C THR A 494 -12.40 27.77 33.88
N SER A 495 -13.68 27.43 34.08
CA SER A 495 -14.21 26.08 33.88
C SER A 495 -14.06 25.60 32.43
N THR A 496 -14.29 26.48 31.44
CA THR A 496 -14.09 26.19 30.02
C THR A 496 -12.62 25.94 29.67
N VAL A 497 -11.69 26.77 30.16
CA VAL A 497 -10.25 26.59 29.89
C VAL A 497 -9.70 25.34 30.57
N ILE A 498 -10.23 24.95 31.74
CA ILE A 498 -9.94 23.66 32.37
C ILE A 498 -10.37 22.50 31.46
N ALA A 499 -11.59 22.55 30.92
CA ALA A 499 -12.07 21.53 29.97
C ALA A 499 -11.19 21.49 28.70
N VAL A 500 -10.76 22.63 28.17
CA VAL A 500 -9.82 22.71 27.04
C VAL A 500 -8.50 22.01 27.37
N ALA A 501 -7.91 22.27 28.54
CA ALA A 501 -6.67 21.62 28.98
C ALA A 501 -6.83 20.09 29.11
N ASN A 502 -7.91 19.66 29.76
CA ASN A 502 -8.20 18.24 29.97
C ASN A 502 -8.50 17.51 28.67
N ASN A 503 -9.21 18.14 27.73
CA ASN A 503 -9.49 17.60 26.39
C ASN A 503 -8.21 17.38 25.61
N LEU A 504 -7.28 18.34 25.63
CA LEU A 504 -5.99 18.22 24.96
C LEU A 504 -5.14 17.09 25.55
N ASP A 505 -5.23 16.83 26.85
CA ASP A 505 -4.58 15.69 27.48
C ASP A 505 -5.22 14.34 27.10
N ILE A 506 -6.56 14.27 27.03
CA ILE A 506 -7.24 13.10 26.48
C ILE A 506 -6.77 12.86 25.04
N CYS A 507 -6.70 13.90 24.22
CA CYS A 507 -6.20 13.81 22.84
C CYS A 507 -4.75 13.33 22.79
N ASN A 508 -3.89 13.78 23.70
CA ASN A 508 -2.51 13.32 23.80
C ASN A 508 -2.44 11.82 24.15
N SER A 509 -3.17 11.41 25.19
CA SER A 509 -3.24 10.01 25.63
C SER A 509 -3.85 9.07 24.57
N SER A 510 -4.87 9.54 23.84
CA SER A 510 -5.47 8.79 22.72
C SER A 510 -4.53 8.72 21.51
N THR A 511 -3.73 9.76 21.28
CA THR A 511 -2.66 9.74 20.26
C THR A 511 -1.60 8.69 20.61
N ASP A 512 -1.23 8.53 21.88
CA ASP A 512 -0.32 7.46 22.33
C ASP A 512 -0.88 6.06 22.09
N LYS A 513 -2.19 5.86 22.32
CA LYS A 513 -2.87 4.59 22.03
C LYS A 513 -2.84 4.30 20.52
N LEU A 514 -3.12 5.31 19.70
CA LEU A 514 -3.05 5.21 18.25
C LEU A 514 -1.62 4.87 17.77
N GLU A 515 -0.61 5.51 18.33
CA GLU A 515 0.80 5.22 18.05
C GLU A 515 1.17 3.76 18.37
N LYS A 516 0.78 3.26 19.55
CA LYS A 516 0.99 1.86 19.95
C LYS A 516 0.29 0.90 19.01
N HIS A 517 -0.95 1.20 18.62
CA HIS A 517 -1.71 0.39 17.68
C HIS A 517 -1.05 0.32 16.29
N ILE A 518 -0.59 1.45 15.76
CA ILE A 518 0.15 1.53 14.49
C ILE A 518 1.46 0.75 14.57
N ARG A 519 2.19 0.87 15.68
CA ARG A 519 3.45 0.14 15.89
C ARG A 519 3.26 -1.37 15.81
N LEU A 520 2.22 -1.89 16.47
CA LEU A 520 1.86 -3.31 16.50
C LEU A 520 1.32 -3.81 15.15
N THR A 521 0.48 -3.02 14.47
CA THR A 521 -0.24 -3.45 13.26
C THR A 521 0.62 -3.37 12.00
N MET A 522 1.63 -2.49 11.95
CA MET A 522 2.54 -2.37 10.80
C MET A 522 3.83 -3.19 10.92
N GLU A 523 4.06 -3.90 12.04
CA GLU A 523 5.19 -4.85 12.18
C GLU A 523 4.97 -6.17 11.43
N THR A 524 3.72 -6.50 11.11
CA THR A 524 3.35 -7.74 10.40
C THR A 524 3.37 -7.61 8.87
N ALA A 525 3.73 -6.44 8.33
CA ALA A 525 3.70 -6.15 6.89
C ALA A 525 5.10 -5.95 6.27
N SER A 526 6.11 -6.69 6.74
CA SER A 526 7.41 -6.80 6.05
C SER A 526 7.42 -8.02 5.13
N PRO A 527 7.98 -7.93 3.91
CA PRO A 527 7.91 -8.98 2.89
C PRO A 527 8.97 -10.06 3.14
N ASP A 528 8.65 -11.04 3.99
CA ASP A 528 9.31 -12.34 3.96
C ASP A 528 8.70 -13.19 2.83
N ALA A 529 9.06 -12.85 1.59
CA ALA A 529 9.04 -13.78 0.48
C ALA A 529 10.45 -13.86 -0.09
N SER A 530 11.26 -14.70 0.55
CA SER A 530 12.57 -15.13 0.08
C SER A 530 12.45 -15.72 -1.33
N TYR A 531 12.73 -14.92 -2.35
CA TYR A 531 13.20 -15.44 -3.62
C TYR A 531 14.72 -15.39 -3.62
N THR A 532 15.27 -16.59 -3.66
CA THR A 532 16.69 -16.92 -3.74
C THR A 532 17.41 -16.12 -4.82
N ASN A 533 18.49 -15.46 -4.41
CA ASN A 533 19.55 -14.95 -5.26
C ASN A 533 20.01 -16.02 -6.26
N THR A 534 20.10 -15.66 -7.53
CA THR A 534 21.14 -16.20 -8.42
C THR A 534 22.08 -15.05 -8.73
N GLU A 535 23.28 -15.18 -8.18
CA GLU A 535 24.44 -14.34 -8.47
C GLU A 535 24.84 -14.51 -9.94
N SER A 536 24.97 -13.40 -10.66
CA SER A 536 26.00 -13.27 -11.70
C SER A 536 26.32 -11.80 -11.95
N ASP A 537 27.62 -11.55 -12.01
CA ASP A 537 28.33 -10.42 -12.61
C ASP A 537 28.58 -9.16 -11.77
N VAL A 538 29.67 -9.30 -11.03
CA VAL A 538 30.61 -8.26 -10.62
C VAL A 538 31.20 -7.54 -11.85
N LEU A 539 31.54 -6.25 -11.65
CA LEU A 539 32.48 -5.39 -12.40
C LEU A 539 31.84 -4.31 -13.31
N ASN A 540 31.65 -3.10 -12.76
CA ASN A 540 32.59 -2.02 -13.03
C ASN A 540 32.32 -0.77 -12.19
N ALA A 541 33.38 -0.25 -11.59
CA ALA A 541 33.41 1.00 -10.85
C ALA A 541 33.80 2.18 -11.76
N THR A 542 33.54 3.38 -11.24
CA THR A 542 34.13 4.69 -11.57
C THR A 542 33.60 5.45 -12.79
N SER A 543 32.87 6.54 -12.54
CA SER A 543 33.44 7.91 -12.57
C SER A 543 32.31 8.97 -12.47
N ALA A 544 32.59 10.02 -11.70
CA ALA A 544 31.72 11.15 -11.46
C ALA A 544 31.65 12.09 -12.68
N THR A 545 30.52 12.78 -12.87
CA THR A 545 30.45 14.20 -13.25
C THR A 545 29.01 14.71 -13.19
N ASP A 546 28.88 15.95 -12.74
CA ASP A 546 27.66 16.75 -12.61
C ASP A 546 26.75 16.72 -13.84
N THR A 547 25.42 16.60 -13.63
CA THR A 547 24.46 17.50 -14.28
C THR A 547 23.15 17.56 -13.49
N THR A 548 22.81 18.75 -13.02
CA THR A 548 21.49 19.17 -12.60
C THR A 548 20.52 19.08 -13.78
N ILE A 549 19.66 18.06 -13.80
CA ILE A 549 18.47 18.05 -14.67
C ILE A 549 17.27 17.59 -13.84
N SER A 550 16.36 18.53 -13.63
CA SER A 550 14.99 18.25 -13.20
C SER A 550 14.34 17.32 -14.24
N SER A 551 13.99 16.11 -13.84
CA SER A 551 13.05 15.30 -14.62
C SER A 551 11.96 14.78 -13.68
N ALA A 552 10.80 15.43 -13.77
CA ALA A 552 9.53 14.85 -13.38
C ALA A 552 9.39 13.48 -14.08
N ARG A 553 9.52 12.39 -13.32
CA ARG A 553 9.05 11.07 -13.72
C ARG A 553 7.89 10.71 -12.81
N SER A 554 6.70 11.04 -13.31
CA SER A 554 5.43 10.48 -12.88
C SER A 554 5.38 9.00 -13.24
N THR A 555 6.05 8.17 -12.44
CA THR A 555 5.68 6.77 -12.25
C THR A 555 4.76 6.74 -11.04
N SER A 556 3.47 6.47 -11.26
CA SER A 556 2.45 6.31 -10.22
C SER A 556 2.73 5.04 -9.39
N SER A 557 3.82 5.04 -8.64
CA SER A 557 4.07 4.03 -7.61
C SER A 557 3.00 4.21 -6.55
N PHE A 558 2.34 3.12 -6.17
CA PHE A 558 1.51 3.06 -4.97
C PHE A 558 2.33 3.62 -3.80
N ALA A 559 1.95 4.80 -3.30
CA ALA A 559 2.71 5.49 -2.26
C ALA A 559 2.55 4.72 -0.95
N VAL A 560 3.52 3.86 -0.65
CA VAL A 560 3.61 3.15 0.61
C VAL A 560 3.98 4.18 1.68
N VAL A 561 3.06 4.44 2.61
CA VAL A 561 3.33 5.33 3.75
C VAL A 561 4.41 4.70 4.61
N ASN A 562 5.55 5.40 4.76
CA ASN A 562 6.63 4.92 5.57
C ASN A 562 6.23 4.97 7.06
N ARG A 563 6.30 3.83 7.75
CA ARG A 563 5.98 3.73 9.19
C ARG A 563 6.77 4.72 10.03
N GLN A 564 8.04 4.97 9.72
CA GLN A 564 8.88 5.91 10.48
C GLN A 564 8.41 7.35 10.29
N GLU A 565 8.00 7.71 9.08
CA GLU A 565 7.45 9.04 8.78
C GLU A 565 6.12 9.25 9.51
N LEU A 566 5.24 8.24 9.51
CA LEU A 566 3.97 8.28 10.24
C LEU A 566 4.18 8.46 11.75
N ILE A 567 5.10 7.70 12.34
CA ILE A 567 5.49 7.85 13.75
C ILE A 567 6.05 9.25 14.02
N GLN A 568 6.88 9.79 13.12
CA GLN A 568 7.41 11.14 13.26
C GLN A 568 6.29 12.19 13.24
N LYS A 569 5.30 12.06 12.35
CA LYS A 569 4.13 12.94 12.32
C LYS A 569 3.30 12.84 13.62
N ILE A 570 3.13 11.63 14.16
CA ILE A 570 2.44 11.43 15.45
C ILE A 570 3.19 12.12 16.61
N GLU A 571 4.51 11.98 16.66
CA GLU A 571 5.32 12.66 17.68
C GLU A 571 5.23 14.20 17.56
N GLN A 572 5.20 14.74 16.33
CA GLN A 572 4.93 16.16 16.14
C GLN A 572 3.52 16.55 16.61
N LEU A 573 2.52 15.69 16.43
CA LEU A 573 1.16 15.95 16.86
C LEU A 573 1.05 15.99 18.39
N LYS A 574 1.69 15.03 19.08
CA LYS A 574 1.80 15.00 20.55
C LYS A 574 2.44 16.26 21.11
N LYS A 575 3.50 16.76 20.45
CA LYS A 575 4.11 18.05 20.81
C LYS A 575 3.12 19.21 20.69
N LYS A 576 2.28 19.24 19.64
CA LYS A 576 1.24 20.28 19.49
C LYS A 576 0.17 20.20 20.57
N TRP A 577 -0.30 18.99 20.94
CA TRP A 577 -1.22 18.82 22.06
C TRP A 577 -0.62 19.30 23.37
N THR A 578 0.62 18.90 23.65
CA THR A 578 1.36 19.31 24.84
C THR A 578 1.53 20.84 24.91
N TYR A 579 1.87 21.47 23.79
CA TYR A 579 1.93 22.92 23.69
C TYR A 579 0.57 23.58 23.95
N GLY A 580 -0.52 23.00 23.44
CA GLY A 580 -1.88 23.46 23.70
C GLY A 580 -2.23 23.40 25.20
N ILE A 581 -1.86 22.33 25.89
CA ILE A 581 -2.07 22.20 27.35
C ILE A 581 -1.32 23.31 28.09
N GLN A 582 -0.07 23.59 27.72
CA GLN A 582 0.72 24.67 28.33
C GLN A 582 0.09 26.04 28.12
N PHE A 583 -0.46 26.27 26.93
CA PHE A 583 -1.18 27.51 26.64
C PHE A 583 -2.40 27.66 27.55
N ALA A 584 -3.18 26.60 27.74
CA ALA A 584 -4.32 26.59 28.65
C ALA A 584 -3.89 26.84 30.11
N ILE A 585 -2.83 26.16 30.59
CA ILE A 585 -2.24 26.41 31.92
C ILE A 585 -1.84 27.87 32.08
N THR A 586 -1.19 28.46 31.07
CA THR A 586 -0.79 29.88 31.08
C THR A 586 -2.02 30.79 31.12
N GLY A 587 -3.10 30.43 30.43
CA GLY A 587 -4.38 31.14 30.49
C GLY A 587 -5.00 31.17 31.88
N LEU A 588 -4.99 30.03 32.59
CA LEU A 588 -5.46 29.92 33.97
C LEU A 588 -4.54 30.66 34.95
N LEU A 589 -3.23 30.53 34.76
CA LEU A 589 -2.23 31.20 35.59
C LEU A 589 -2.35 32.72 35.49
N ASP A 590 -2.45 33.26 34.28
CA ASP A 590 -2.57 34.71 34.06
C ASP A 590 -3.85 35.28 34.70
N GLU A 591 -4.94 34.50 34.76
CA GLU A 591 -6.19 34.92 35.38
C GLU A 591 -6.03 35.12 36.90
N VAL A 592 -5.42 34.15 37.60
CA VAL A 592 -5.13 34.30 39.05
C VAL A 592 -4.14 35.40 39.29
N LEU A 593 -3.05 35.45 38.51
CA LEU A 593 -1.97 36.41 38.72
C LEU A 593 -2.44 37.84 38.54
N GLU A 594 -3.34 38.11 37.59
CA GLU A 594 -3.94 39.44 37.41
C GLU A 594 -4.71 39.89 38.67
N ASP A 595 -5.42 38.97 39.33
CA ASP A 595 -6.20 39.27 40.54
C ASP A 595 -5.33 39.49 41.78
N ILE A 596 -4.24 38.74 41.89
CA ILE A 596 -3.33 38.84 43.03
C ILE A 596 -2.18 39.84 42.82
N SER A 597 -1.96 40.34 41.59
CA SER A 597 -0.80 41.16 41.20
C SER A 597 -0.59 42.37 42.10
N LYS A 598 -1.66 43.13 42.39
CA LYS A 598 -1.55 44.33 43.25
C LYS A 598 -1.09 44.01 44.67
N HIS A 599 -1.53 42.87 45.21
CA HIS A 599 -1.18 42.40 46.54
C HIS A 599 0.24 41.81 46.56
N LEU A 600 0.65 41.15 45.48
CA LEU A 600 2.03 40.66 45.30
C LEU A 600 3.05 41.81 45.31
N GLU A 601 2.72 42.95 44.68
CA GLU A 601 3.56 44.15 44.69
C GLU A 601 3.74 44.77 46.08
N GLN A 602 2.78 44.55 47.00
CA GLN A 602 2.89 45.00 48.39
C GLN A 602 3.83 44.14 49.24
N LEU A 603 4.17 42.92 48.81
CA LEU A 603 5.11 42.08 49.54
C LEU A 603 6.51 42.73 49.58
N MET A 604 7.18 42.60 50.73
CA MET A 604 8.47 43.25 51.01
C MET A 604 8.46 44.79 50.95
N THR A 605 7.32 45.43 51.22
CA THR A 605 7.22 46.89 51.34
C THR A 605 7.05 47.34 52.80
N ARG A 606 6.96 48.65 53.06
CA ARG A 606 6.73 49.17 54.42
C ARG A 606 5.35 48.79 54.97
N THR A 607 4.32 48.73 54.13
CA THR A 607 2.97 48.31 54.54
C THR A 607 2.95 46.84 54.97
N TRP A 608 3.70 45.98 54.26
CA TRP A 608 3.90 44.58 54.63
C TRP A 608 4.51 44.43 56.04
N LEU A 609 5.58 45.17 56.36
CA LEU A 609 6.19 45.14 57.69
C LEU A 609 5.24 45.65 58.80
N MET A 610 4.40 46.64 58.48
CA MET A 610 3.42 47.22 59.41
C MET A 610 2.18 46.33 59.63
N GLY A 611 2.16 45.11 59.08
CA GLY A 611 1.10 44.14 59.34
C GLY A 611 -0.01 44.10 58.28
N SER A 612 0.30 44.35 57.00
CA SER A 612 -0.70 44.24 55.93
C SER A 612 -1.32 42.84 55.83
N THR A 613 -2.56 42.77 55.35
CA THR A 613 -3.29 41.52 55.07
C THR A 613 -3.13 41.05 53.62
N ASP A 614 -2.23 41.66 52.82
CA ASP A 614 -2.06 41.35 51.39
C ASP A 614 -1.81 39.85 51.13
N LEU A 615 -0.94 39.20 51.93
CA LEU A 615 -0.71 37.76 51.81
C LEU A 615 -1.96 36.93 52.12
N GLU A 616 -2.77 37.36 53.09
CA GLU A 616 -4.03 36.68 53.43
C GLU A 616 -5.00 36.75 52.27
N THR A 617 -5.11 37.93 51.64
CA THR A 617 -5.91 38.12 50.43
C THR A 617 -5.40 37.26 49.28
N ILE A 618 -4.08 37.16 49.07
CA ILE A 618 -3.48 36.25 48.08
C ILE A 618 -3.89 34.80 48.37
N CYS A 619 -3.71 34.34 49.60
CA CYS A 619 -4.04 32.97 50.01
C CYS A 619 -5.52 32.63 49.83
N ILE A 620 -6.43 33.54 50.23
CA ILE A 620 -7.88 33.37 50.07
C ILE A 620 -8.24 33.30 48.58
N THR A 621 -7.73 34.23 47.78
CA THR A 621 -8.00 34.27 46.33
C THR A 621 -7.54 32.98 45.64
N VAL A 622 -6.32 32.51 45.94
CA VAL A 622 -5.80 31.25 45.38
C VAL A 622 -6.62 30.04 45.87
N ALA A 623 -7.08 30.03 47.12
CA ALA A 623 -7.94 28.98 47.64
C ALA A 623 -9.32 28.96 46.96
N ASP A 624 -9.87 30.12 46.62
CA ASP A 624 -11.12 30.22 45.87
C ASP A 624 -10.95 29.63 44.47
N TYR A 625 -9.89 30.01 43.74
CA TYR A 625 -9.55 29.43 42.43
C TYR A 625 -9.28 27.92 42.48
N TYR A 626 -8.72 27.41 43.59
CA TYR A 626 -8.49 25.97 43.75
C TYR A 626 -9.78 25.14 43.68
N ASN A 627 -10.93 25.72 44.06
CA ASN A 627 -12.22 25.05 43.95
C ASN A 627 -12.58 24.70 42.51
N ASP A 628 -12.08 25.46 41.53
CA ASP A 628 -12.20 25.14 40.11
C ASP A 628 -11.06 24.21 39.66
N TYR A 629 -9.83 24.47 40.11
CA TYR A 629 -8.65 23.69 39.70
C TYR A 629 -8.66 22.23 40.11
N LYS A 630 -9.48 21.85 41.10
CA LYS A 630 -9.72 20.43 41.43
C LYS A 630 -10.33 19.63 40.27
N HIS A 631 -10.91 20.30 39.28
CA HIS A 631 -11.47 19.68 38.08
C HIS A 631 -10.44 19.54 36.94
N LEU A 632 -9.17 19.89 37.15
CA LEU A 632 -8.06 19.59 36.24
C LEU A 632 -7.56 18.15 36.44
N ARG A 633 -7.00 17.55 35.39
CA ARG A 633 -6.23 16.31 35.53
C ARG A 633 -5.03 16.53 36.44
N SER A 634 -4.72 15.55 37.30
CA SER A 634 -3.75 15.68 38.41
C SER A 634 -2.40 16.26 38.01
N HIS A 635 -1.81 15.83 36.89
CA HIS A 635 -0.51 16.35 36.44
C HIS A 635 -0.59 17.80 35.89
N ILE A 636 -1.73 18.19 35.31
CA ILE A 636 -1.98 19.56 34.83
C ILE A 636 -2.22 20.48 36.03
N GLN A 637 -3.02 20.00 36.99
CA GLN A 637 -3.26 20.68 38.26
C GLN A 637 -1.94 20.92 39.02
N TYR A 638 -1.11 19.89 39.14
CA TYR A 638 0.21 20.00 39.76
C TYR A 638 1.07 21.06 39.05
N ALA A 639 1.13 21.04 37.72
CA ALA A 639 1.89 22.02 36.95
C ALA A 639 1.39 23.46 37.19
N LEU A 640 0.08 23.69 37.21
CA LEU A 640 -0.50 25.00 37.50
C LEU A 640 -0.19 25.47 38.92
N LEU A 641 -0.48 24.64 39.93
CA LEU A 641 -0.25 24.98 41.34
C LEU A 641 1.22 25.26 41.64
N LYS A 642 2.11 24.46 41.04
CA LYS A 642 3.55 24.67 41.10
C LYS A 642 3.91 26.05 40.58
N GLU A 643 3.42 26.45 39.41
CA GLU A 643 3.72 27.78 38.86
C GLU A 643 3.15 28.92 39.73
N ILE A 644 1.97 28.75 40.34
CA ILE A 644 1.40 29.74 41.27
C ILE A 644 2.30 29.92 42.51
N VAL A 645 2.68 28.83 43.19
CA VAL A 645 3.54 28.93 44.40
C VAL A 645 4.92 29.49 44.05
N PHE A 646 5.46 29.15 42.89
CA PHE A 646 6.70 29.72 42.37
C PHE A 646 6.61 31.23 42.22
N LYS A 647 5.51 31.76 41.68
CA LYS A 647 5.30 33.20 41.52
C LYS A 647 5.17 33.92 42.86
N VAL A 648 4.43 33.35 43.81
CA VAL A 648 4.30 33.92 45.16
C VAL A 648 5.66 33.99 45.86
N VAL A 649 6.44 32.90 45.85
CA VAL A 649 7.77 32.86 46.48
C VAL A 649 8.78 33.78 45.77
N ALA A 650 8.73 33.84 44.43
CA ALA A 650 9.60 34.71 43.66
C ALA A 650 9.42 36.19 44.00
N GLU A 651 8.20 36.64 44.33
CA GLU A 651 7.95 38.04 44.66
C GLU A 651 8.65 38.50 45.94
N TYR A 652 8.87 37.63 46.93
CA TYR A 652 9.70 37.96 48.10
C TYR A 652 11.17 38.19 47.70
N ILE A 653 11.70 37.33 46.83
CA ILE A 653 13.08 37.43 46.33
C ILE A 653 13.24 38.69 45.48
N ILE A 654 12.29 38.96 44.59
CA ILE A 654 12.25 40.17 43.76
C ILE A 654 12.15 41.42 44.64
N GLY A 655 11.32 41.41 45.68
CA GLY A 655 11.19 42.51 46.63
C GLY A 655 12.51 42.86 47.32
N ILE A 656 13.30 41.85 47.64
CA ILE A 656 14.64 42.02 48.25
C ILE A 656 15.67 42.48 47.23
N ASP A 657 15.74 41.87 46.04
CA ASP A 657 16.68 42.27 44.99
C ASP A 657 16.44 43.71 44.51
N SER A 658 15.16 44.09 44.37
CA SER A 658 14.75 45.45 44.00
C SER A 658 14.77 46.44 45.17
N ARG A 659 15.09 45.98 46.39
CA ARG A 659 15.16 46.79 47.62
C ARG A 659 13.89 47.60 47.89
N ARG A 660 12.71 46.95 47.81
CA ARG A 660 11.41 47.58 48.15
C ARG A 660 11.36 48.09 49.60
N ILE A 661 12.15 47.50 50.49
CA ILE A 661 12.34 47.91 51.89
C ILE A 661 13.79 47.67 52.32
N SER A 662 14.25 48.39 53.34
CA SER A 662 15.48 48.16 54.08
C SER A 662 15.20 48.37 55.59
N PHE A 663 16.04 47.80 56.46
CA PHE A 663 15.81 47.77 57.90
C PHE A 663 16.92 48.52 58.64
N ALA A 664 16.59 49.65 59.25
CA ALA A 664 17.60 50.56 59.80
C ALA A 664 18.15 50.09 61.16
N ASN A 665 17.40 49.27 61.89
CA ASN A 665 17.76 48.81 63.23
C ASN A 665 17.45 47.31 63.43
N TYR A 666 17.90 46.75 64.56
CA TYR A 666 17.69 45.34 64.88
C TYR A 666 16.22 44.97 65.10
N GLU A 667 15.45 45.84 65.76
CA GLU A 667 14.04 45.56 66.04
C GLU A 667 13.23 45.40 64.74
N GLU A 668 13.46 46.26 63.75
CA GLU A 668 12.84 46.14 62.43
C GLU A 668 13.25 44.86 61.69
N ARG A 669 14.53 44.45 61.80
CA ARG A 669 15.01 43.19 61.20
C ARG A 669 14.38 41.97 61.85
N HIS A 670 14.27 41.99 63.18
CA HIS A 670 13.66 40.91 63.93
C HIS A 670 12.18 40.74 63.56
N LEU A 671 11.43 41.84 63.55
CA LEU A 671 10.02 41.84 63.12
C LEU A 671 9.86 41.38 61.66
N ALA A 672 10.74 41.81 60.76
CA ALA A 672 10.72 41.38 59.36
C ALA A 672 11.03 39.89 59.21
N ALA A 673 11.98 39.36 59.99
CA ALA A 673 12.32 37.94 59.97
C ALA A 673 11.22 37.06 60.57
N GLU A 674 10.59 37.48 61.66
CA GLU A 674 9.39 36.82 62.19
C GLU A 674 8.26 36.81 61.16
N ARG A 675 8.05 37.93 60.47
CA ARG A 675 7.02 38.02 59.42
C ARG A 675 7.32 37.12 58.23
N LEU A 676 8.56 37.11 57.73
CA LEU A 676 8.98 36.22 56.63
C LEU A 676 8.75 34.74 56.97
N ARG A 677 9.06 34.31 58.21
CA ARG A 677 8.79 32.94 58.67
C ARG A 677 7.30 32.63 58.71
N ALA A 678 6.50 33.52 59.31
CA ALA A 678 5.05 33.36 59.39
C ALA A 678 4.40 33.32 57.99
N ASP A 679 4.87 34.16 57.07
CA ASP A 679 4.41 34.20 55.68
C ASP A 679 4.81 32.92 54.93
N ALA A 680 6.05 32.43 55.11
CA ALA A 680 6.50 31.17 54.53
C ALA A 680 5.69 29.97 55.02
N ASP A 681 5.46 29.88 56.33
CA ASP A 681 4.66 28.81 56.95
C ASP A 681 3.22 28.83 56.44
N ARG A 682 2.63 30.02 56.26
CA ARG A 682 1.26 30.17 55.75
C ARG A 682 1.15 29.73 54.29
N VAL A 683 2.08 30.13 53.43
CA VAL A 683 2.13 29.67 52.03
C VAL A 683 2.32 28.16 51.99
N GLU A 684 3.21 27.61 52.84
CA GLU A 684 3.45 26.18 52.92
C GLU A 684 2.22 25.39 53.36
N GLN A 685 1.52 25.82 54.40
CA GLN A 685 0.30 25.16 54.88
C GLN A 685 -0.80 25.14 53.82
N LEU A 686 -1.00 26.26 53.11
CA LEU A 686 -2.01 26.35 52.06
C LEU A 686 -1.74 25.37 50.92
N PHE A 687 -0.54 25.45 50.33
CA PHE A 687 -0.20 24.64 49.16
C PHE A 687 0.00 23.17 49.51
N LYS A 688 0.49 22.84 50.71
CA LYS A 688 0.55 21.46 51.19
C LYS A 688 -0.84 20.81 51.16
N GLY A 689 -1.88 21.53 51.59
CA GLY A 689 -3.26 21.06 51.49
C GLY A 689 -3.72 20.81 50.04
N PHE A 690 -3.27 21.61 49.07
CA PHE A 690 -3.59 21.41 47.66
C PHE A 690 -2.85 20.23 47.01
N PHE A 691 -1.61 19.95 47.45
CA PHE A 691 -0.77 18.87 46.91
C PHE A 691 -1.04 17.50 47.55
N GLU A 692 -1.57 17.44 48.77
CA GLU A 692 -1.94 16.18 49.46
C GLU A 692 -2.93 15.31 48.66
N HIS A 693 -3.71 15.92 47.76
CA HIS A 693 -4.69 15.23 46.90
C HIS A 693 -4.12 14.66 45.59
N ASN A 694 -2.84 14.85 45.28
CA ASN A 694 -2.31 14.67 43.91
C ASN A 694 -1.14 13.69 43.75
N ASP A 695 -0.78 12.90 44.77
CA ASP A 695 0.40 11.99 44.76
C ASP A 695 1.75 12.66 44.43
N TYR A 696 1.79 13.99 44.32
CA TYR A 696 2.99 14.77 44.03
C TYR A 696 3.47 15.54 45.26
N SER A 697 4.79 15.54 45.47
CA SER A 697 5.40 16.32 46.56
C SER A 697 5.40 17.81 46.23
N MET A 698 5.03 18.63 47.22
CA MET A 698 5.19 20.08 47.15
C MET A 698 6.67 20.44 46.98
N PRO A 699 7.03 21.37 46.07
CA PRO A 699 8.40 21.88 45.98
C PRO A 699 8.79 22.59 47.29
N MET A 700 9.98 22.32 47.83
CA MET A 700 10.48 22.92 49.08
C MET A 700 10.99 24.38 48.90
N ILE A 701 10.36 25.14 48.00
CA ILE A 701 10.80 26.48 47.62
C ILE A 701 10.51 27.54 48.69
N THR A 702 9.53 27.32 49.57
CA THR A 702 9.23 28.20 50.72
C THR A 702 10.39 28.28 51.70
N SER A 703 11.20 27.22 51.80
CA SER A 703 12.37 27.16 52.68
C SER A 703 13.44 28.21 52.38
N VAL A 704 13.43 28.78 51.16
CA VAL A 704 14.30 29.89 50.76
C VAL A 704 13.94 31.16 51.55
N ILE A 705 12.64 31.44 51.73
CA ILE A 705 12.13 32.59 52.49
C ILE A 705 12.57 32.46 53.96
N SER A 706 12.41 31.28 54.56
CA SER A 706 12.80 31.04 55.96
C SER A 706 14.31 31.20 56.18
N ALA A 707 15.13 30.74 55.23
CA ALA A 707 16.58 30.93 55.31
C ALA A 707 17.02 32.39 55.09
N MET A 708 16.30 33.15 54.26
CA MET A 708 16.53 34.59 54.11
C MET A 708 16.21 35.31 55.43
N ALA A 709 15.16 34.87 56.14
CA ALA A 709 14.82 35.39 57.46
C ALA A 709 15.94 35.13 58.50
N GLU A 710 16.59 33.97 58.48
CA GLU A 710 17.74 33.67 59.36
C GLU A 710 18.90 34.66 59.15
N VAL A 711 19.23 34.97 57.89
CA VAL A 711 20.27 35.95 57.55
C VAL A 711 19.87 37.38 57.98
N ILE A 712 18.59 37.74 57.87
CA ILE A 712 18.09 39.09 58.25
C ILE A 712 18.06 39.25 59.77
N ASP A 713 17.65 38.23 60.53
CA ASP A 713 17.49 38.27 62.00
C ASP A 713 18.82 38.25 62.78
N LEU A 714 19.93 37.87 62.13
CA LEU A 714 21.19 37.67 62.84
C LEU A 714 21.65 38.94 63.58
N ARG A 715 21.74 38.87 64.92
CA ARG A 715 22.13 40.01 65.77
C ARG A 715 23.62 40.32 65.73
N ASP A 716 24.45 39.29 65.71
CA ASP A 716 25.91 39.42 65.74
C ASP A 716 26.47 39.53 64.31
N LYS A 717 26.95 40.73 63.95
CA LYS A 717 27.55 40.99 62.64
C LYS A 717 28.79 40.13 62.35
N SER A 718 29.52 39.68 63.38
CA SER A 718 30.72 38.85 63.20
C SER A 718 30.40 37.44 62.69
N LEU A 719 29.17 36.97 62.90
CA LEU A 719 28.70 35.66 62.44
C LEU A 719 28.08 35.70 61.04
N LEU A 720 27.98 36.88 60.41
CA LEU A 720 27.28 37.05 59.13
C LEU A 720 27.94 36.27 57.99
N THR A 721 29.27 36.13 58.00
CA THR A 721 30.00 35.29 57.04
C THR A 721 29.68 33.81 57.20
N LEU A 722 29.45 33.35 58.44
CA LEU A 722 29.07 31.97 58.74
C LEU A 722 27.65 31.69 58.25
N GLU A 723 26.69 32.58 58.56
CA GLU A 723 25.30 32.43 58.11
C GLU A 723 25.15 32.56 56.59
N ALA A 724 25.88 33.48 55.95
CA ALA A 724 25.93 33.56 54.49
C ALA A 724 26.47 32.25 53.89
N SER A 725 27.50 31.64 54.50
CA SER A 725 28.03 30.35 54.07
C SER A 725 27.04 29.20 54.32
N ALA A 726 26.26 29.24 55.39
CA ALA A 726 25.19 28.27 55.68
C ALA A 726 24.04 28.38 54.67
N PHE A 727 23.65 29.60 54.33
CA PHE A 727 22.66 29.88 53.28
C PHE A 727 23.11 29.31 51.93
N VAL A 728 24.33 29.60 51.50
CA VAL A 728 24.87 29.09 50.23
C VAL A 728 25.02 27.56 50.27
N ARG A 729 25.36 26.96 51.42
CA ARG A 729 25.40 25.50 51.55
C ARG A 729 24.03 24.86 51.31
N LYS A 730 22.96 25.51 51.77
CA LYS A 730 21.56 25.07 51.57
C LYS A 730 21.09 25.34 50.13
N PHE A 731 21.54 26.44 49.53
CA PHE A 731 21.17 26.89 48.20
C PHE A 731 22.41 27.25 47.36
N PRO A 732 23.15 26.25 46.86
CA PRO A 732 24.46 26.46 46.23
C PRO A 732 24.39 27.21 44.89
N ASP A 733 23.21 27.27 44.27
CA ASP A 733 22.99 27.92 42.97
C ASP A 733 22.59 29.41 43.07
N ILE A 734 22.62 30.01 44.28
CA ILE A 734 22.34 31.44 44.45
C ILE A 734 23.41 32.30 43.74
N GLN A 735 22.95 33.38 43.11
CA GLN A 735 23.83 34.38 42.49
C GLN A 735 24.44 35.30 43.54
N VAL A 736 25.71 35.68 43.34
CA VAL A 736 26.43 36.61 44.22
C VAL A 736 25.66 37.92 44.38
N GLU A 737 25.06 38.43 43.29
CA GLU A 737 24.26 39.65 43.30
C GLU A 737 23.05 39.54 44.23
N LEU A 738 22.30 38.44 44.15
CA LEU A 738 21.12 38.23 44.98
C LEU A 738 21.50 38.06 46.47
N LEU A 739 22.55 37.29 46.77
CA LEU A 739 23.06 37.16 48.13
C LEU A 739 23.56 38.50 48.68
N THR A 740 24.20 39.31 47.84
CA THR A 740 24.61 40.68 48.17
C THR A 740 23.40 41.55 48.51
N SER A 741 22.31 41.47 47.74
CA SER A 741 21.06 42.18 48.00
C SER A 741 20.42 41.76 49.34
N ILE A 742 20.40 40.45 49.65
CA ILE A 742 19.91 39.93 50.94
C ILE A 742 20.70 40.49 52.11
N LEU A 743 22.03 40.57 52.02
CA LEU A 743 22.87 41.12 53.10
C LEU A 743 22.70 42.64 53.27
N GLN A 744 22.48 43.36 52.17
CA GLN A 744 22.37 44.83 52.17
C GLN A 744 21.05 45.35 52.72
N ILE A 745 20.00 44.52 52.76
CA ILE A 745 18.70 44.93 53.30
C ILE A 745 18.77 45.28 54.80
N ARG A 746 19.82 44.83 55.50
CA ARG A 746 20.03 45.02 56.94
C ARG A 746 20.54 46.42 57.33
N GLU A 747 20.96 47.24 56.37
CA GLU A 747 21.61 48.58 56.49
C GLU A 747 22.86 48.69 57.40
N ASP A 748 23.14 47.70 58.25
CA ASP A 748 24.32 47.63 59.13
C ASP A 748 25.56 47.03 58.43
N VAL A 749 25.44 46.69 57.14
CA VAL A 749 26.49 46.14 56.29
C VAL A 749 26.67 47.03 55.06
N ALA A 750 27.87 47.58 54.89
CA ALA A 750 28.18 48.39 53.72
C ALA A 750 28.13 47.54 52.45
N ARG A 751 27.82 48.17 51.30
CA ARG A 751 27.68 47.48 50.02
C ARG A 751 28.92 46.67 49.62
N THR A 752 30.11 47.21 49.89
CA THR A 752 31.40 46.56 49.66
C THR A 752 31.56 45.31 50.51
N ASP A 753 31.26 45.41 51.80
CA ASP A 753 31.41 44.32 52.76
C ASP A 753 30.43 43.18 52.46
N ALA A 754 29.18 43.51 52.16
CA ALA A 754 28.17 42.54 51.75
C ALA A 754 28.58 41.77 50.48
N ARG A 755 29.18 42.47 49.51
CA ARG A 755 29.67 41.85 48.28
C ARG A 755 30.84 40.91 48.55
N THR A 756 31.82 41.32 49.36
CA THR A 756 32.95 40.47 49.74
C THR A 756 32.47 39.21 50.46
N ILE A 757 31.57 39.35 51.44
CA ILE A 757 30.99 38.20 52.17
C ILE A 757 30.27 37.26 51.20
N ALA A 758 29.48 37.78 50.26
CA ALA A 758 28.77 36.98 49.27
C ALA A 758 29.72 36.26 48.30
N GLU A 759 30.75 36.95 47.79
CA GLU A 759 31.76 36.37 46.91
C GLU A 759 32.55 35.26 47.63
N GLU A 760 32.96 35.47 48.88
CA GLU A 760 33.63 34.46 49.69
C GLU A 760 32.74 33.24 49.94
N ALA A 761 31.48 33.45 50.36
CA ALA A 761 30.53 32.37 50.63
C ALA A 761 30.24 31.52 49.38
N VAL A 762 30.02 32.15 48.23
CA VAL A 762 29.76 31.46 46.95
C VAL A 762 31.03 30.76 46.42
N ASN A 763 32.19 31.39 46.51
CA ASN A 763 33.46 30.78 46.10
C ASN A 763 33.81 29.54 46.95
N ASN A 764 33.54 29.60 48.26
CA ASN A 764 33.73 28.46 49.15
C ASN A 764 32.79 27.30 48.83
N ALA A 765 31.61 27.60 48.26
CA ALA A 765 30.63 26.60 47.87
C ALA A 765 30.78 26.10 46.41
N LYS A 766 31.77 26.58 45.65
CA LYS A 766 31.96 26.29 44.22
C LYS A 766 32.07 24.79 43.86
N PHE A 767 32.39 23.95 44.83
CA PHE A 767 32.52 22.50 44.68
C PHE A 767 31.36 21.70 45.32
N HIS A 768 30.33 22.39 45.85
CA HIS A 768 29.13 21.71 46.33
C HIS A 768 28.35 21.11 45.14
N PRO A 769 27.65 19.98 45.33
CA PRO A 769 26.74 19.45 44.33
C PRO A 769 25.69 20.51 43.97
N LYS A 770 25.30 20.57 42.69
CA LYS A 770 24.23 21.46 42.22
C LYS A 770 22.97 21.22 43.06
N GLY A 771 22.30 22.31 43.44
CA GLY A 771 21.12 22.30 44.26
C GLY A 771 19.89 21.79 43.52
N ASP A 772 18.74 21.86 44.19
CA ASP A 772 17.45 21.50 43.63
C ASP A 772 17.17 22.28 42.32
N GLN A 773 16.80 21.57 41.25
CA GLN A 773 16.51 22.17 39.93
C GLN A 773 15.39 23.21 40.02
N GLU A 774 14.44 23.01 40.94
CA GLU A 774 13.33 23.93 41.17
C GLU A 774 13.80 25.25 41.79
N ILE A 775 14.76 25.19 42.71
CA ILE A 775 15.35 26.37 43.35
C ILE A 775 16.25 27.12 42.35
N LEU A 776 17.00 26.38 41.53
CA LEU A 776 17.78 26.97 40.43
C LEU A 776 16.88 27.71 39.43
N LYS A 777 15.72 27.11 39.07
CA LYS A 777 14.70 27.76 38.24
C LYS A 777 14.20 29.03 38.93
N LEU A 778 13.85 28.97 40.22
CA LEU A 778 13.37 30.12 41.01
C LEU A 778 14.36 31.29 40.99
N PHE A 779 15.65 31.06 41.28
CA PHE A 779 16.68 32.12 41.24
C PHE A 779 16.92 32.68 39.84
N SER A 780 16.77 31.87 38.79
CA SER A 780 16.91 32.35 37.42
C SER A 780 15.80 33.33 37.01
N LEU A 781 14.58 33.16 37.56
CA LEU A 781 13.41 34.01 37.28
C LEU A 781 13.50 35.38 37.92
N CYS A 782 14.18 35.48 39.06
CA CYS A 782 14.25 36.69 39.86
C CYS A 782 15.30 37.71 39.35
N LYS A 783 16.00 37.41 38.24
CA LYS A 783 17.05 38.28 37.67
C LYS A 783 16.52 39.62 37.16
N SER A 784 17.14 40.71 37.61
CA SER A 784 16.93 42.07 37.10
C SER A 784 17.56 42.25 35.71
N GLY A 785 16.75 42.16 34.64
CA GLY A 785 17.16 42.54 33.27
C GLY A 785 16.69 41.66 32.10
N GLY A 786 16.07 40.50 32.35
CA GLY A 786 15.40 39.69 31.32
C GLY A 786 13.88 39.81 31.42
N LYS A 787 13.13 39.57 30.33
CA LYS A 787 11.66 39.43 30.40
C LYS A 787 11.32 38.45 31.53
N ARG A 788 10.57 38.91 32.55
CA ARG A 788 10.17 38.16 33.75
C ARG A 788 9.13 37.07 33.42
N VAL A 789 9.47 36.18 32.49
CA VAL A 789 8.63 35.09 31.99
C VAL A 789 9.33 33.77 32.29
N LEU A 790 8.58 32.78 32.75
CA LEU A 790 9.08 31.42 32.97
C LEU A 790 9.66 30.84 31.67
N PRO A 791 10.83 30.16 31.71
CA PRO A 791 11.22 29.26 30.63
C PRO A 791 10.07 28.30 30.34
N ALA A 792 9.78 28.07 29.05
CA ALA A 792 8.60 27.35 28.58
C ALA A 792 8.26 26.12 29.45
N LEU A 793 6.98 25.98 29.82
CA LEU A 793 6.41 24.83 30.54
C LEU A 793 6.75 23.47 29.87
N GLU A 794 7.21 23.50 28.62
CA GLU A 794 7.64 22.37 27.82
C GLU A 794 8.68 21.47 28.48
N SER A 795 9.70 22.04 29.13
CA SER A 795 10.71 21.24 29.82
C SER A 795 10.17 20.56 31.09
N THR A 796 9.24 21.23 31.79
CA THR A 796 8.65 20.73 33.04
C THR A 796 7.66 19.60 32.75
N MET A 797 6.80 19.77 31.74
CA MET A 797 5.87 18.72 31.31
C MET A 797 6.58 17.53 30.67
N GLN A 798 7.59 17.75 29.80
CA GLN A 798 8.36 16.65 29.21
C GLN A 798 9.08 15.80 30.26
N ASN A 799 9.67 16.44 31.29
CA ASN A 799 10.28 15.72 32.41
C ASN A 799 9.25 14.97 33.25
N MET A 800 8.05 15.53 33.46
CA MET A 800 6.96 14.81 34.16
C MET A 800 6.40 13.62 33.36
N PHE A 801 6.21 13.76 32.04
CA PHE A 801 5.79 12.66 31.17
C PHE A 801 6.86 11.57 31.04
N ALA A 802 8.14 11.95 31.00
CA ALA A 802 9.26 11.02 31.03
C ALA A 802 9.30 10.25 32.37
N ASN A 803 9.08 10.94 33.49
CA ASN A 803 9.02 10.34 34.82
C ASN A 803 7.78 9.47 35.04
N MET A 804 6.62 9.80 34.44
CA MET A 804 5.45 8.91 34.43
C MET A 804 5.70 7.65 33.60
N SER A 805 6.42 7.76 32.47
CA SER A 805 6.77 6.60 31.64
C SER A 805 7.67 5.62 32.40
N THR A 806 8.59 6.11 33.22
CA THR A 806 9.43 5.29 34.11
C THR A 806 8.65 4.76 35.31
N LEU A 807 7.76 5.55 35.93
CA LEU A 807 6.93 5.10 37.05
C LEU A 807 5.94 3.99 36.66
N VAL A 808 5.30 4.10 35.48
CA VAL A 808 4.41 3.06 34.93
C VAL A 808 5.18 1.79 34.56
N MET A 809 6.43 1.90 34.10
CA MET A 809 7.31 0.73 33.88
C MET A 809 7.76 0.07 35.19
N THR A 810 7.92 0.82 36.28
CA THR A 810 8.27 0.26 37.59
C THR A 810 7.08 -0.38 38.30
N THR A 811 5.86 0.18 38.19
CA THR A 811 4.64 -0.41 38.78
C THR A 811 4.17 -1.65 38.02
N SER A 812 4.42 -1.73 36.69
CA SER A 812 4.21 -2.94 35.90
C SER A 812 5.15 -4.10 36.29
N LYS A 813 6.36 -3.82 36.79
CA LYS A 813 7.31 -4.85 37.24
C LYS A 813 7.05 -5.34 38.67
N THR A 814 6.38 -4.56 39.50
CA THR A 814 6.01 -4.96 40.87
C THR A 814 4.65 -5.67 40.94
N ALA A 815 3.80 -5.55 39.91
CA ALA A 815 2.55 -6.31 39.81
C ALA A 815 2.73 -7.73 39.21
N SER A 816 3.94 -8.09 38.76
CA SER A 816 4.27 -9.41 38.20
C SER A 816 5.28 -10.19 39.04
N ARG A 817 5.32 -9.97 40.36
CA ARG A 817 6.11 -10.76 41.32
C ARG A 817 5.27 -11.23 42.49
#